data_AF-A0A959S963-F1
#
_entry.id   AF-A0A959S963-F1
#
_cell.length_a   1.000
_cell.length_b   1.000
_cell.length_c   1.000
_cell.angle_alpha   90.00
_cell.angle_beta   90.00
_cell.angle_gamma   90.00
#
_symmetry.space_group_name_H-M   'P 1'
#
loop_
_entity.id
_entity.type
_entity.pdbx_description
1 polymer ?
#
loop_
_entity_poly.entity_id
_entity_poly.type
_entity_poly.pdbx_seq_one_letter_code
_entity_poly.pdbx_strand_id
1 'polypeptide(L)'
;MTALVLGSLLFATAAKAQFPEGFEAGVPPAGWSSFDLADPGQQWQSSGTTHSGSGAAFIRYSTGPLDSDYLVTPQFTPTAGQELTFWERESYGLDYGSTYTVEVSTTSPTGPFTPIFTRAENGSTTYTLQTVSLAAYVGTPIYIAFVSTNSDGDNWYIDDVDVAAPEVCGDATCAPSENYFTCSTDCPPPAEGICASAALISAPYTGTGVVVDLNGGGAPTECYAGATNARWYSYTPGADGTIEISSDYPGTISDTRVSVLTGTCGGVLTCVEDDDDAGAGLTSLISDLPVSGGTTYYIAWTDNYDNDLFDWTLTYTALPTCLTPTGLGATNPSVEGADIAWTCTSCTGTFIVEYGAPGFTPGTDGTAGAGGTIWTGAPVAGSPVTLTGLMSSTTYSVVVRQVCPGPDYSANTSPVSFTTSCGAADVPYFQDFESAVTPAMPNCWSVQNINGSNTWVTTSFPSLFSGKAARYPWNGANPADDWMFSQGINLVGGTEYTLTYSYGSAGFDEALEVYYGSSASAAGMTELVVDHGTFDDGPFTVSYSITPGADGVYYFGWHAYSAADQFNLEVDDISLIETPACPVPAAVSTSGTTYNGTNVNFTCSGCTGSVIIEFGEAPHTPGVGATAGSGGTIVSGAVSPQAISLDPSTTYEIYVRQDCSLSLDGFSDNTTAVTVSTPAPPPANDECAGAISLITGFSCVAPTNGTVANSTQSIAPIFCGFTSAAAFDVWYSFVANATESTVDVDGSSSFDAIIDIREGACPGVNIACADATGNGGVESVTFPTVVGQTYYVRVYDYGSSLPTTPEFTICAYGTFVCSTDLTLEVTMPSLGTLPTFDLFYVPTGEVVQSGGGGVGNAAPAINAISLCTADGPFAFAVNGMPAGGTYKLRLADAPFTRLIDNIDAVAGFSAVNDVLSPASNGPVQIPIGPTELLYTSCDKYFWKKGEFIVVNEDPDVAAEWVPGGGTAGQDPTTGYDFWFYDPNGGYSFIRQRRHNVSDGFGNVGSPRTCHMQVNN
;
A
#
# COMPACT_ATOMS: atom_id res chain seq x y z
N MET A 1 -34.25 12.39 -3.26
CA MET A 1 -34.82 12.61 -1.92
C MET A 1 -33.72 13.23 -1.08
N THR A 2 -33.86 14.52 -0.80
CA THR A 2 -32.99 15.36 0.02
C THR A 2 -33.41 15.28 1.48
N ALA A 3 -32.46 15.17 2.42
CA ALA A 3 -32.50 15.68 3.81
C ALA A 3 -31.41 14.96 4.64
N LEU A 4 -30.84 15.49 5.73
CA LEU A 4 -30.61 16.84 6.26
C LEU A 4 -29.79 16.59 7.54
N VAL A 5 -28.85 17.48 7.83
CA VAL A 5 -27.98 17.54 9.02
C VAL A 5 -28.77 17.61 10.34
N LEU A 6 -28.28 16.93 11.39
CA LEU A 6 -28.37 17.40 12.78
C LEU A 6 -27.15 16.91 13.58
N GLY A 7 -26.34 17.86 14.07
CA GLY A 7 -25.16 17.60 14.88
C GLY A 7 -25.47 17.45 16.39
N SER A 8 -24.58 16.76 17.09
CA SER A 8 -24.51 16.76 18.55
C SER A 8 -23.10 16.47 19.06
N LEU A 9 -22.47 17.53 19.57
CA LEU A 9 -21.56 17.64 20.71
C LEU A 9 -20.26 16.81 20.79
N LEU A 10 -19.15 17.56 20.61
CA LEU A 10 -17.92 17.58 21.43
C LEU A 10 -17.73 16.46 22.48
N PHE A 11 -16.72 15.63 22.25
CA PHE A 11 -15.74 15.27 23.27
C PHE A 11 -14.38 15.77 22.81
N ALA A 12 -13.98 16.95 23.29
CA ALA A 12 -12.59 17.31 23.35
C ALA A 12 -11.94 16.39 24.39
N THR A 13 -11.10 15.44 23.95
CA THR A 13 -10.15 14.81 24.85
C THR A 13 -9.21 15.90 25.34
N ALA A 14 -9.28 16.20 26.63
CA ALA A 14 -8.45 17.18 27.30
C ALA A 14 -6.98 16.97 26.91
N ALA A 15 -6.36 18.02 26.36
CA ALA A 15 -4.92 18.17 26.32
C ALA A 15 -4.42 18.00 27.76
N LYS A 16 -3.63 16.96 28.01
CA LYS A 16 -2.84 16.87 29.23
C LYS A 16 -1.56 17.67 28.98
N ALA A 17 -1.18 18.49 29.95
CA ALA A 17 -0.08 19.45 29.86
C ALA A 17 1.20 18.76 29.37
N GLN A 18 1.82 19.34 28.35
CA GLN A 18 3.04 18.81 27.74
C GLN A 18 4.25 19.58 28.26
N PHE A 19 4.20 20.91 28.19
CA PHE A 19 5.11 21.87 28.81
C PHE A 19 4.37 23.23 28.96
N PRO A 20 4.71 24.09 29.93
CA PRO A 20 5.61 23.83 31.06
C PRO A 20 5.01 22.84 32.06
N GLU A 21 5.86 22.06 32.73
CA GLU A 21 5.53 21.08 33.76
C GLU A 21 6.31 21.37 35.05
N GLY A 22 5.60 21.80 36.10
CA GLY A 22 6.15 22.12 37.42
C GLY A 22 5.77 21.11 38.52
N PHE A 23 5.28 19.92 38.16
CA PHE A 23 5.01 18.78 39.06
C PHE A 23 4.03 18.98 40.23
N GLU A 24 3.31 20.10 40.25
CA GLU A 24 2.29 20.46 41.24
C GLU A 24 1.16 19.42 41.38
N ALA A 25 0.88 18.69 40.31
CA ALA A 25 -0.21 17.72 40.23
C ALA A 25 0.22 16.27 40.57
N GLY A 26 1.51 16.04 40.86
CA GLY A 26 2.06 14.73 41.20
C GLY A 26 3.09 14.20 40.19
N VAL A 27 3.78 13.12 40.56
CA VAL A 27 4.85 12.48 39.76
C VAL A 27 4.58 10.96 39.64
N PRO A 28 4.59 10.38 38.43
CA PRO A 28 4.69 11.08 37.15
C PRO A 28 3.41 11.93 36.90
N PRO A 29 3.55 13.14 36.34
CA PRO A 29 2.40 13.97 36.00
C PRO A 29 1.60 13.33 34.86
N ALA A 30 0.39 13.83 34.67
CA ALA A 30 -0.58 13.16 33.84
C ALA A 30 -0.16 13.14 32.36
N GLY A 31 0.18 11.97 31.82
CA GLY A 31 0.67 11.80 30.44
C GLY A 31 2.16 11.45 30.35
N TRP A 32 2.89 11.62 31.46
CA TRP A 32 4.26 11.13 31.62
C TRP A 32 4.25 9.68 32.12
N SER A 33 5.36 8.99 31.93
CA SER A 33 5.56 7.62 32.40
C SER A 33 6.84 7.49 33.21
N SER A 34 6.84 6.67 34.25
CA SER A 34 8.04 6.29 34.99
C SER A 34 8.27 4.77 34.90
N PHE A 35 9.53 4.36 34.77
CA PHE A 35 9.92 2.95 34.71
C PHE A 35 11.11 2.69 35.62
N ASP A 36 11.08 1.53 36.29
CA ASP A 36 12.13 0.98 37.15
C ASP A 36 12.62 -0.30 36.48
N LEU A 37 13.93 -0.38 36.20
CA LEU A 37 14.54 -1.49 35.46
C LEU A 37 15.36 -2.43 36.36
N ALA A 38 15.61 -2.11 37.64
CA ALA A 38 16.56 -2.88 38.45
C ALA A 38 16.33 -2.95 39.98
N ASP A 39 15.48 -2.13 40.63
CA ASP A 39 15.26 -2.20 42.08
C ASP A 39 13.80 -1.88 42.49
N PRO A 40 12.96 -2.90 42.78
CA PRO A 40 11.54 -2.72 43.06
C PRO A 40 11.31 -1.97 44.40
N GLY A 41 11.31 -0.64 44.35
CA GLY A 41 11.04 0.21 45.51
C GLY A 41 11.50 1.67 45.41
N GLN A 42 12.35 2.04 44.45
CA GLN A 42 12.78 3.42 44.21
C GLN A 42 12.23 3.85 42.85
N GLN A 43 11.39 4.88 42.83
CA GLN A 43 10.83 5.43 41.59
C GLN A 43 10.78 6.95 41.73
N TRP A 44 10.69 7.65 40.59
CA TRP A 44 10.43 9.08 40.56
C TRP A 44 9.16 9.42 41.35
N GLN A 45 9.29 10.34 42.31
CA GLN A 45 8.29 10.71 43.30
C GLN A 45 8.17 12.22 43.41
N SER A 46 7.05 12.68 43.97
CA SER A 46 6.85 14.09 44.28
C SER A 46 7.66 14.51 45.50
N SER A 47 8.27 15.69 45.41
CA SER A 47 9.01 16.35 46.47
C SER A 47 8.40 17.70 46.79
N GLY A 48 8.40 18.10 48.06
CA GLY A 48 8.11 19.47 48.50
C GLY A 48 9.36 20.37 48.60
N THR A 49 10.52 19.85 48.20
CA THR A 49 11.71 20.64 47.93
C THR A 49 11.64 21.04 46.47
N THR A 50 11.32 22.30 46.20
CA THR A 50 10.96 22.79 44.87
C THR A 50 11.80 24.01 44.48
N HIS A 51 11.90 24.28 43.18
CA HIS A 51 12.45 25.51 42.65
C HIS A 51 11.39 26.62 42.70
N SER A 52 10.18 26.30 42.22
CA SER A 52 9.02 27.16 42.30
C SER A 52 7.79 26.35 42.75
N GLY A 53 6.62 26.99 42.93
CA GLY A 53 5.40 26.27 43.30
C GLY A 53 5.47 25.43 44.60
N SER A 54 4.82 24.26 44.60
CA SER A 54 4.65 23.35 45.74
C SER A 54 4.97 21.87 45.45
N GLY A 55 5.28 21.50 44.20
CA GLY A 55 5.75 20.17 43.83
C GLY A 55 7.03 20.21 42.98
N ALA A 56 7.85 19.16 43.07
CA ALA A 56 8.97 18.90 42.17
C ALA A 56 9.09 17.38 41.94
N ALA A 57 9.75 16.96 40.87
CA ALA A 57 10.07 15.54 40.65
C ALA A 57 11.41 15.18 41.28
N PHE A 58 11.47 14.02 41.89
CA PHE A 58 12.63 13.57 42.64
C PHE A 58 12.85 12.07 42.51
N ILE A 59 14.11 11.67 42.33
CA ILE A 59 14.55 10.29 42.45
C ILE A 59 15.61 10.17 43.54
N ARG A 60 15.46 9.15 44.38
CA ARG A 60 16.40 8.84 45.46
C ARG A 60 17.43 7.83 44.98
N TYR A 61 18.68 7.99 45.41
CA TYR A 61 19.73 7.02 45.11
C TYR A 61 19.37 5.61 45.61
N SER A 62 19.73 4.58 44.85
CA SER A 62 19.64 3.18 45.31
C SER A 62 20.93 2.75 46.01
N THR A 63 20.81 1.87 47.01
CA THR A 63 21.95 1.19 47.67
C THR A 63 22.22 -0.21 47.07
N GLY A 64 21.48 -0.60 46.02
CA GLY A 64 21.65 -1.81 45.22
C GLY A 64 22.58 -1.63 44.00
N PRO A 65 22.78 -2.66 43.14
CA PRO A 65 23.60 -2.54 41.94
C PRO A 65 23.01 -1.53 40.94
N LEU A 66 23.89 -0.79 40.23
CA LEU A 66 23.61 0.34 39.31
C LEU A 66 22.17 0.39 38.76
N ASP A 67 21.43 1.40 39.21
CA ASP A 67 20.05 1.64 38.81
C ASP A 67 19.96 2.59 37.61
N SER A 68 18.88 2.49 36.83
CA SER A 68 18.57 3.43 35.75
C SER A 68 17.06 3.63 35.75
N ASP A 69 16.61 4.60 36.55
CA ASP A 69 15.20 4.95 36.68
C ASP A 69 14.82 6.09 35.74
N TYR A 70 13.76 5.86 34.97
CA TYR A 70 13.34 6.75 33.90
C TYR A 70 12.11 7.57 34.31
N LEU A 71 12.14 8.88 34.05
CA LEU A 71 10.95 9.73 33.99
C LEU A 71 10.81 10.29 32.57
N VAL A 72 9.74 9.91 31.88
CA VAL A 72 9.60 10.10 30.43
C VAL A 72 8.41 10.99 30.10
N THR A 73 8.64 11.99 29.25
CA THR A 73 7.62 12.94 28.76
C THR A 73 6.60 12.26 27.83
N PRO A 74 5.43 12.86 27.59
CA PRO A 74 4.59 12.53 26.45
C PRO A 74 5.30 12.84 25.13
N GLN A 75 4.82 12.25 24.02
CA GLN A 75 5.38 12.51 22.69
C GLN A 75 5.12 13.93 22.21
N PHE A 76 6.16 14.67 21.84
CA PHE A 76 6.03 15.99 21.21
C PHE A 76 6.95 16.14 20.00
N THR A 77 6.74 17.18 19.19
CA THR A 77 7.58 17.47 18.01
C THR A 77 8.23 18.85 18.19
N PRO A 78 9.56 18.94 18.42
CA PRO A 78 10.25 20.21 18.55
C PRO A 78 10.17 21.04 17.26
N THR A 79 10.00 22.35 17.40
CA THR A 79 10.12 23.32 16.29
C THR A 79 11.45 24.05 16.35
N ALA A 80 11.86 24.65 15.23
CA ALA A 80 13.12 25.40 15.15
C ALA A 80 13.21 26.48 16.24
N GLY A 81 14.34 26.52 16.95
CA GLY A 81 14.59 27.47 18.03
C GLY A 81 14.12 27.05 19.42
N GLN A 82 13.46 25.90 19.58
CA GLN A 82 13.09 25.39 20.92
C GLN A 82 14.25 24.65 21.60
N GLU A 83 14.41 24.88 22.89
CA GLU A 83 15.32 24.17 23.78
C GLU A 83 14.54 23.57 24.95
N LEU A 84 15.00 22.44 25.48
CA LEU A 84 14.49 21.90 26.74
C LEU A 84 15.17 22.65 27.89
N THR A 85 14.37 23.20 28.80
CA THR A 85 14.85 23.79 30.05
C THR A 85 14.26 23.05 31.25
N PHE A 86 15.04 22.95 32.31
CA PHE A 86 14.55 22.43 33.60
C PHE A 86 15.49 22.89 34.71
N TRP A 87 14.97 23.07 35.91
CA TRP A 87 15.76 23.36 37.10
C TRP A 87 16.11 22.07 37.81
N GLU A 88 17.35 21.93 38.25
CA GLU A 88 17.78 20.75 38.99
C GLU A 88 18.60 21.07 40.22
N ARG A 89 18.60 20.16 41.18
CA ARG A 89 19.49 20.17 42.34
C ARG A 89 19.77 18.77 42.85
N GLU A 90 20.74 18.70 43.75
CA GLU A 90 21.16 17.51 44.47
C GLU A 90 20.79 17.63 45.97
N SER A 91 20.87 16.53 46.72
CA SER A 91 20.50 16.49 48.14
C SER A 91 21.68 16.82 49.06
N TYR A 92 22.90 16.45 48.68
CA TYR A 92 24.10 16.56 49.48
C TYR A 92 25.17 17.40 48.77
N GLY A 93 26.03 18.04 49.58
CA GLY A 93 27.14 18.86 49.07
C GLY A 93 28.42 18.08 48.74
N LEU A 94 28.37 16.75 48.83
CA LEU A 94 29.49 15.85 48.58
C LEU A 94 29.20 15.12 47.27
N ASP A 95 30.22 14.94 46.45
CA ASP A 95 30.14 14.21 45.18
C ASP A 95 30.24 12.68 45.44
N TYR A 96 29.14 11.97 45.20
CA TYR A 96 29.00 10.52 45.27
C TYR A 96 29.16 9.83 43.90
N GLY A 97 29.53 10.57 42.85
CA GLY A 97 29.83 10.04 41.52
C GLY A 97 28.61 9.72 40.66
N SER A 98 27.46 10.34 40.93
CA SER A 98 26.23 10.09 40.18
C SER A 98 26.30 10.68 38.78
N THR A 99 25.62 10.04 37.82
CA THR A 99 25.52 10.57 36.45
C THR A 99 24.06 10.81 36.09
N TYR A 100 23.75 12.06 35.73
CA TYR A 100 22.43 12.51 35.33
C TYR A 100 22.40 12.72 33.83
N THR A 101 21.43 12.11 33.16
CA THR A 101 21.32 12.12 31.71
C THR A 101 19.92 12.50 31.27
N VAL A 102 19.86 13.26 30.17
CA VAL A 102 18.64 13.45 29.39
C VAL A 102 18.80 12.68 28.10
N GLU A 103 17.85 11.80 27.83
CA GLU A 103 17.89 10.91 26.67
C GLU A 103 16.64 11.09 25.80
N VAL A 104 16.75 10.75 24.51
CA VAL A 104 15.67 10.89 23.52
C VAL A 104 15.34 9.54 22.87
N SER A 105 14.06 9.24 22.72
CA SER A 105 13.56 8.19 21.82
C SER A 105 12.68 8.79 20.74
N THR A 106 12.91 8.40 19.49
CA THR A 106 12.07 8.76 18.33
C THR A 106 10.98 7.71 18.06
N THR A 107 10.98 6.58 18.79
CA THR A 107 10.17 5.40 18.43
C THR A 107 9.20 4.95 19.51
N SER A 108 9.51 5.11 20.80
CA SER A 108 8.66 4.58 21.88
C SER A 108 8.94 5.27 23.23
N PRO A 109 7.93 5.44 24.11
CA PRO A 109 8.14 5.91 25.49
C PRO A 109 8.92 4.91 26.36
N THR A 110 9.18 3.69 25.89
CA THR A 110 9.99 2.66 26.58
C THR A 110 11.38 2.46 25.95
N GLY A 111 11.77 3.33 25.01
CA GLY A 111 13.06 3.25 24.33
C GLY A 111 13.06 2.40 23.05
N PRO A 112 14.21 2.25 22.37
CA PRO A 112 15.55 2.66 22.83
C PRO A 112 15.70 4.17 22.97
N PHE A 113 16.47 4.59 23.97
CA PHE A 113 16.80 5.99 24.27
C PHE A 113 18.27 6.28 23.92
N THR A 114 18.55 7.51 23.48
CA THR A 114 19.90 7.99 23.14
C THR A 114 20.22 9.23 23.96
N PRO A 115 21.35 9.28 24.71
CA PRO A 115 21.72 10.45 25.50
C PRO A 115 21.98 11.69 24.64
N ILE A 116 21.38 12.82 25.03
CA ILE A 116 21.57 14.13 24.40
C ILE A 116 22.17 15.16 25.36
N PHE A 117 22.12 14.88 26.67
CA PHE A 117 22.79 15.63 27.72
C PHE A 117 23.27 14.68 28.81
N THR A 118 24.45 14.92 29.35
CA THR A 118 25.03 14.11 30.43
C THR A 118 25.84 15.01 31.34
N ARG A 119 25.59 14.91 32.64
CA ARG A 119 26.33 15.63 33.68
C ARG A 119 26.75 14.67 34.77
N ALA A 120 27.96 14.86 35.29
CA ALA A 120 28.39 14.26 36.53
C ALA A 120 27.87 15.08 37.72
N GLU A 121 27.62 14.40 38.84
CA GLU A 121 27.31 15.01 40.13
C GLU A 121 28.34 16.09 40.51
N ASN A 122 27.87 17.17 41.12
CA ASN A 122 28.74 18.30 41.48
C ASN A 122 28.52 18.82 42.90
N GLY A 123 27.67 18.16 43.70
CA GLY A 123 27.31 18.51 45.07
C GLY A 123 26.42 19.76 45.17
N SER A 124 25.70 20.13 44.11
CA SER A 124 24.91 21.38 44.13
C SER A 124 23.57 21.21 44.83
N THR A 125 23.50 21.63 46.10
CA THR A 125 22.23 21.62 46.87
C THR A 125 21.28 22.78 46.54
N THR A 126 21.63 23.60 45.55
CA THR A 126 20.82 24.74 45.09
C THR A 126 20.32 24.46 43.67
N TYR A 127 19.08 24.86 43.37
CA TYR A 127 18.53 24.72 42.03
C TYR A 127 19.33 25.52 41.00
N THR A 128 19.70 24.86 39.91
CA THR A 128 20.39 25.43 38.76
C THR A 128 19.63 25.11 37.49
N LEU A 129 19.51 26.10 36.61
CA LEU A 129 18.84 25.93 35.32
C LEU A 129 19.74 25.14 34.38
N GLN A 130 19.17 24.11 33.76
CA GLN A 130 19.78 23.40 32.65
C GLN A 130 19.06 23.74 31.34
N THR A 131 19.83 23.77 30.27
CA THR A 131 19.34 24.03 28.91
C THR A 131 19.94 22.98 27.97
N VAL A 132 19.08 22.27 27.26
CA VAL A 132 19.45 21.16 26.38
C VAL A 132 18.89 21.42 24.98
N SER A 133 19.77 21.43 23.99
CA SER A 133 19.38 21.67 22.60
C SER A 133 18.59 20.51 22.02
N LEU A 134 17.45 20.81 21.38
CA LEU A 134 16.63 19.85 20.63
C LEU A 134 16.81 19.99 19.11
N ALA A 135 17.80 20.76 18.65
CA ALA A 135 17.98 21.12 17.24
C ALA A 135 18.06 19.91 16.29
N ALA A 136 18.67 18.81 16.73
CA ALA A 136 18.79 17.58 15.96
C ALA A 136 17.46 16.83 15.73
N TYR A 137 16.40 17.19 16.47
CA TYR A 137 15.11 16.51 16.47
C TYR A 137 13.96 17.41 15.98
N VAL A 138 14.26 18.59 15.44
CA VAL A 138 13.26 19.49 14.89
C VAL A 138 12.44 18.79 13.80
N GLY A 139 11.11 18.84 13.93
CA GLY A 139 10.18 18.18 13.00
C GLY A 139 10.05 16.66 13.19
N THR A 140 10.77 16.06 14.15
CA THR A 140 10.68 14.63 14.46
C THR A 140 9.91 14.44 15.78
N PRO A 141 8.85 13.59 15.82
CA PRO A 141 8.19 13.26 17.08
C PRO A 141 9.13 12.50 18.04
N ILE A 142 9.31 13.01 19.26
CA ILE A 142 10.22 12.45 20.27
C ILE A 142 9.57 12.30 21.65
N TYR A 143 10.15 11.42 22.46
CA TYR A 143 9.99 11.30 23.90
C TYR A 143 11.31 11.68 24.58
N ILE A 144 11.27 12.46 25.66
CA ILE A 144 12.45 12.81 26.47
C ILE A 144 12.41 12.03 27.78
N ALA A 145 13.54 11.47 28.19
CA ALA A 145 13.70 10.75 29.45
C ALA A 145 14.77 11.40 30.34
N PHE A 146 14.44 11.60 31.61
CA PHE A 146 15.39 11.95 32.66
C PHE A 146 15.84 10.68 33.37
N VAL A 147 17.15 10.42 33.39
CA VAL A 147 17.73 9.17 33.87
C VAL A 147 18.90 9.46 34.81
N SER A 148 18.81 8.95 36.03
CA SER A 148 19.90 8.96 37.01
C SER A 148 20.56 7.59 37.05
N THR A 149 21.89 7.55 37.01
CA THR A 149 22.66 6.30 37.09
C THR A 149 23.72 6.40 38.18
N ASN A 150 23.49 5.71 39.31
CA ASN A 150 24.50 5.43 40.33
C ASN A 150 24.01 4.41 41.38
N SER A 151 24.92 3.58 41.87
CA SER A 151 24.73 2.76 43.08
C SER A 151 25.45 3.44 44.24
N ASP A 152 24.72 3.85 45.28
CA ASP A 152 25.19 4.66 46.43
C ASP A 152 25.50 6.14 46.10
N GLY A 153 24.66 6.75 45.26
CA GLY A 153 24.77 8.13 44.78
C GLY A 153 24.05 9.19 45.62
N ASP A 154 23.75 10.33 44.98
CA ASP A 154 22.93 11.41 45.55
C ASP A 154 21.53 11.42 44.91
N ASN A 155 20.57 12.00 45.63
CA ASN A 155 19.25 12.20 45.10
C ASN A 155 19.21 13.36 44.10
N TRP A 156 18.39 13.21 43.06
CA TRP A 156 18.24 14.21 42.02
C TRP A 156 16.82 14.77 42.03
N TYR A 157 16.72 16.10 42.09
CA TYR A 157 15.47 16.81 41.95
C TYR A 157 15.47 17.54 40.62
N ILE A 158 14.36 17.47 39.90
CA ILE A 158 14.08 18.32 38.75
C ILE A 158 12.74 19.03 38.95
N ASP A 159 12.65 20.25 38.43
CA ASP A 159 11.47 21.10 38.57
C ASP A 159 11.37 22.09 37.40
N ASP A 160 10.19 22.65 37.17
CA ASP A 160 9.91 23.64 36.12
C ASP A 160 10.48 23.23 34.73
N VAL A 161 10.08 22.05 34.24
CA VAL A 161 10.48 21.54 32.92
C VAL A 161 9.68 22.26 31.83
N ASP A 162 10.35 22.90 30.89
CA ASP A 162 9.72 23.60 29.77
C ASP A 162 10.42 23.33 28.43
N VAL A 163 9.70 23.54 27.34
CA VAL A 163 10.24 23.53 25.97
C VAL A 163 9.85 24.84 25.30
N ALA A 164 10.72 25.84 25.48
CA ALA A 164 10.51 27.21 24.99
C ALA A 164 11.67 27.64 24.08
N ALA A 165 11.44 28.69 23.30
CA ALA A 165 12.55 29.39 22.63
C ALA A 165 13.39 30.12 23.70
N PRO A 166 14.73 30.23 23.54
CA PRO A 166 15.58 30.88 24.54
C PRO A 166 15.09 32.30 24.80
N GLU A 167 14.90 32.65 26.07
CA GLU A 167 14.42 33.96 26.48
C GLU A 167 15.49 35.00 26.16
N VAL A 168 15.21 35.86 25.18
CA VAL A 168 16.06 36.99 24.85
C VAL A 168 15.83 38.04 25.94
N CYS A 169 16.83 38.29 26.78
CA CYS A 169 16.80 39.42 27.72
C CYS A 169 16.67 40.73 26.93
N GLY A 170 15.45 41.25 26.88
CA GLY A 170 15.14 42.56 26.33
C GLY A 170 14.04 42.54 25.28
N ASP A 171 12.78 42.39 25.71
CA ASP A 171 11.68 43.07 25.02
C ASP A 171 10.61 43.56 26.00
N ALA A 172 10.06 44.72 25.66
CA ALA A 172 9.36 45.67 26.48
C ALA A 172 7.91 45.26 26.77
N THR A 173 7.67 44.64 27.94
CA THR A 173 6.36 44.72 28.61
C THR A 173 6.50 45.10 30.08
N CYS A 174 7.14 46.23 30.34
CA CYS A 174 6.91 46.99 31.56
C CYS A 174 6.48 48.41 31.21
N ALA A 175 5.18 48.64 31.25
CA ALA A 175 4.60 49.98 31.41
C ALA A 175 4.02 50.10 32.83
N PRO A 176 4.01 51.30 33.40
CA PRO A 176 4.24 51.52 34.82
C PRO A 176 2.93 51.58 35.64
N SER A 177 2.90 50.94 36.80
CA SER A 177 2.04 51.39 37.89
C SER A 177 2.55 50.95 39.26
N GLU A 178 2.95 51.95 40.04
CA GLU A 178 3.02 52.02 41.52
C GLU A 178 4.20 51.38 42.28
N ASN A 179 5.15 52.26 42.64
CA ASN A 179 5.81 52.41 43.95
C ASN A 179 5.74 51.22 44.96
N TYR A 180 6.86 50.52 45.17
CA TYR A 180 7.83 50.69 46.29
C TYR A 180 8.63 49.39 46.56
N PHE A 181 9.96 49.49 46.37
CA PHE A 181 11.09 48.78 47.01
C PHE A 181 11.46 47.30 46.68
N THR A 182 12.57 47.22 45.93
CA THR A 182 13.81 46.42 46.13
C THR A 182 13.74 44.93 46.52
N CYS A 183 14.20 44.10 45.58
CA CYS A 183 15.02 42.88 45.77
C CYS A 183 15.88 42.78 44.50
N SER A 184 17.11 42.30 44.46
CA SER A 184 18.05 41.82 45.48
C SER A 184 19.39 41.73 44.75
N THR A 185 20.46 42.06 45.45
CA THR A 185 21.87 42.01 45.04
C THR A 185 22.40 40.57 44.83
N ASP A 186 21.74 39.72 44.05
CA ASP A 186 22.24 38.36 43.76
C ASP A 186 22.41 38.11 42.26
N CYS A 187 23.09 39.03 41.58
CA CYS A 187 23.95 38.63 40.49
C CYS A 187 25.36 39.14 40.82
N PRO A 188 26.35 38.28 41.11
CA PRO A 188 27.73 38.71 41.11
C PRO A 188 28.02 39.26 39.70
N PRO A 189 28.71 40.41 39.56
CA PRO A 189 29.11 40.86 38.24
C PRO A 189 29.93 39.72 37.60
N PRO A 190 29.62 39.28 36.37
CA PRO A 190 30.58 38.50 35.60
C PRO A 190 31.87 39.34 35.55
N ALA A 191 33.04 38.71 35.45
CA ALA A 191 34.30 39.44 35.37
C ALA A 191 34.31 40.33 34.10
N GLU A 192 33.82 41.57 34.21
CA GLU A 192 33.68 42.54 33.12
C GLU A 192 35.07 43.03 32.69
N GLY A 193 35.44 42.78 31.44
CA GLY A 193 36.58 43.47 30.80
C GLY A 193 37.38 42.66 29.79
N ILE A 194 37.21 41.33 29.68
CA ILE A 194 38.03 40.49 28.79
C ILE A 194 37.19 39.72 27.78
N CYS A 195 37.77 39.35 26.64
CA CYS A 195 37.03 38.65 25.58
C CYS A 195 36.42 37.30 26.01
N ALA A 196 36.94 36.66 27.07
CA ALA A 196 36.38 35.41 27.62
C ALA A 196 35.00 35.58 28.25
N SER A 197 34.61 36.82 28.58
CA SER A 197 33.29 37.18 29.10
C SER A 197 32.43 37.91 28.07
N ALA A 198 32.76 37.80 26.78
CA ALA A 198 32.05 38.50 25.71
C ALA A 198 30.57 38.07 25.64
N ALA A 199 29.66 39.04 25.65
CA ALA A 199 28.23 38.77 25.57
C ALA A 199 27.87 38.20 24.18
N LEU A 200 27.20 37.05 24.14
CA LEU A 200 26.74 36.47 22.87
C LEU A 200 25.63 37.33 22.27
N ILE A 201 25.75 37.66 20.99
CA ILE A 201 24.74 38.42 20.23
C ILE A 201 24.23 37.61 19.04
N SER A 202 22.96 37.83 18.66
CA SER A 202 22.33 37.30 17.45
C SER A 202 22.04 38.44 16.47
N ALA A 203 22.25 38.22 15.17
CA ALA A 203 21.96 39.22 14.13
C ALA A 203 20.51 39.10 13.59
N PRO A 204 19.82 40.22 13.25
CA PRO A 204 20.25 41.60 13.50
C PRO A 204 20.15 41.95 14.99
N TYR A 205 21.15 42.66 15.49
CA TYR A 205 21.22 43.18 16.85
C TYR A 205 21.03 44.70 16.82
N THR A 206 20.15 45.21 17.67
CA THR A 206 19.99 46.64 17.93
C THR A 206 19.94 46.79 19.45
N GLY A 207 20.95 47.41 20.07
CA GLY A 207 21.04 47.47 21.53
C GLY A 207 21.48 48.82 22.08
N THR A 208 20.89 49.19 23.22
CA THR A 208 21.38 50.26 24.10
C THR A 208 22.46 49.67 24.99
N GLY A 209 23.73 49.89 24.63
CA GLY A 209 24.85 49.45 25.46
C GLY A 209 25.02 50.39 26.65
N VAL A 210 24.55 50.01 27.84
CA VAL A 210 24.88 50.68 29.09
C VAL A 210 26.39 50.51 29.34
N VAL A 211 27.24 51.41 28.84
CA VAL A 211 28.66 51.50 29.23
C VAL A 211 28.70 52.12 30.63
N VAL A 212 28.33 51.33 31.63
CA VAL A 212 28.52 51.69 33.05
C VAL A 212 29.71 50.88 33.51
N ASP A 213 30.82 51.60 33.70
CA ASP A 213 32.07 51.13 34.27
C ASP A 213 33.01 50.35 33.33
N LEU A 214 33.62 51.06 32.38
CA LEU A 214 34.86 50.64 31.71
C LEU A 214 36.04 50.76 32.72
N ASN A 215 36.01 50.04 33.84
CA ASN A 215 37.07 50.04 34.86
C ASN A 215 37.69 48.64 35.09
N GLY A 216 37.46 47.70 34.18
CA GLY A 216 37.88 46.29 34.29
C GLY A 216 39.17 45.89 33.57
N GLY A 217 39.83 46.81 32.85
CA GLY A 217 40.95 46.47 31.97
C GLY A 217 40.51 45.67 30.73
N GLY A 218 41.46 45.20 29.92
CA GLY A 218 41.24 44.18 28.89
C GLY A 218 40.78 44.67 27.52
N ALA A 219 41.03 45.94 27.18
CA ALA A 219 40.92 46.40 25.79
C ALA A 219 41.86 45.61 24.85
N PRO A 220 41.41 45.27 23.63
CA PRO A 220 42.28 44.64 22.65
C PRO A 220 43.44 45.57 22.29
N THR A 221 44.61 45.00 22.03
CA THR A 221 45.77 45.72 21.49
C THR A 221 46.08 45.33 20.05
N GLU A 222 45.38 44.32 19.53
CA GLU A 222 45.64 43.66 18.26
C GLU A 222 45.19 44.50 17.05
N CYS A 223 44.07 45.20 17.17
CA CYS A 223 43.61 46.17 16.17
C CYS A 223 44.21 47.57 16.43
N TYR A 224 44.22 47.99 17.69
CA TYR A 224 44.70 49.30 18.09
C TYR A 224 45.21 49.30 19.54
N ALA A 225 46.32 49.99 19.80
CA ALA A 225 46.91 50.10 21.13
C ALA A 225 46.73 51.52 21.69
N GLY A 226 45.74 51.71 22.57
CA GLY A 226 45.49 53.01 23.20
C GLY A 226 44.44 53.00 24.29
N ALA A 227 43.43 52.14 24.18
CA ALA A 227 42.40 51.97 25.19
C ALA A 227 42.88 51.13 26.37
N THR A 228 42.36 51.41 27.56
CA THR A 228 42.60 50.59 28.75
C THR A 228 41.47 49.62 29.03
N ASN A 229 40.25 49.95 28.62
CA ASN A 229 39.05 49.20 28.95
C ASN A 229 38.19 48.95 27.72
N ALA A 230 37.52 47.80 27.68
CA ALA A 230 36.59 47.48 26.60
C ALA A 230 35.39 46.68 27.09
N ARG A 231 34.29 46.81 26.36
CA ARG A 231 33.13 45.94 26.44
C ARG A 231 33.11 45.00 25.25
N TRP A 232 33.01 43.70 25.54
CA TRP A 232 33.15 42.64 24.55
C TRP A 232 31.81 41.97 24.23
N TYR A 233 31.56 41.72 22.95
CA TYR A 233 30.46 40.91 22.42
C TYR A 233 31.02 39.80 21.53
N SER A 234 30.27 38.73 21.29
CA SER A 234 30.66 37.65 20.38
C SER A 234 29.52 37.25 19.45
N TYR A 235 29.83 37.05 18.17
CA TYR A 235 28.90 36.65 17.13
C TYR A 235 29.48 35.49 16.32
N THR A 236 28.68 34.44 16.10
CA THR A 236 29.06 33.31 15.24
C THR A 236 27.98 33.15 14.16
N PRO A 237 28.25 33.49 12.89
CA PRO A 237 27.27 33.36 11.82
C PRO A 237 27.02 31.88 11.51
N GLY A 238 25.78 31.54 11.15
CA GLY A 238 25.41 30.18 10.78
C GLY A 238 25.89 29.72 9.41
N ALA A 239 26.24 30.66 8.52
CA ALA A 239 26.75 30.42 7.17
C ALA A 239 27.70 31.55 6.74
N ASP A 240 28.34 31.40 5.59
CA ASP A 240 29.15 32.48 5.01
C ASP A 240 28.24 33.65 4.60
N GLY A 241 28.71 34.88 4.84
CA GLY A 241 27.96 36.09 4.54
C GLY A 241 28.76 37.35 4.85
N THR A 242 28.08 38.47 5.04
CA THR A 242 28.69 39.72 5.49
C THR A 242 28.00 40.23 6.75
N ILE A 243 28.75 40.94 7.61
CA ILE A 243 28.19 41.73 8.72
C ILE A 243 28.46 43.22 8.56
N GLU A 244 27.52 44.03 9.03
CA GLU A 244 27.68 45.47 9.20
C GLU A 244 27.50 45.82 10.67
N ILE A 245 28.40 46.61 11.26
CA ILE A 245 28.37 47.07 12.65
C ILE A 245 28.41 48.59 12.66
N SER A 246 27.46 49.25 13.31
CA SER A 246 27.36 50.71 13.27
C SER A 246 26.92 51.33 14.60
N SER A 247 27.62 52.36 15.07
CA SER A 247 27.10 53.32 16.06
C SER A 247 26.63 54.63 15.40
N ASP A 248 26.70 54.73 14.07
CA ASP A 248 26.33 55.90 13.27
C ASP A 248 24.80 56.05 13.17
N TYR A 249 24.19 56.47 14.28
CA TYR A 249 22.76 56.66 14.43
C TYR A 249 22.38 58.15 14.57
N PRO A 250 21.23 58.61 14.04
CA PRO A 250 20.83 60.01 14.15
C PRO A 250 20.64 60.45 15.62
N GLY A 251 21.55 61.30 16.12
CA GLY A 251 21.45 61.90 17.46
C GLY A 251 22.54 61.50 18.46
N THR A 252 23.42 60.55 18.09
CA THR A 252 24.60 60.17 18.88
C THR A 252 25.71 61.22 18.72
N ILE A 253 26.34 61.65 19.81
CA ILE A 253 27.43 62.65 19.84
C ILE A 253 28.70 62.15 20.55
N SER A 254 28.69 60.89 21.00
CA SER A 254 29.79 60.26 21.72
C SER A 254 30.85 59.78 20.74
N ASP A 255 32.14 59.98 21.09
CA ASP A 255 33.28 59.52 20.31
C ASP A 255 33.50 58.01 20.54
N THR A 256 33.07 57.19 19.58
CA THR A 256 33.04 55.72 19.71
C THR A 256 34.16 55.05 18.94
N ARG A 257 34.63 53.90 19.45
CA ARG A 257 35.57 53.03 18.72
C ARG A 257 35.17 51.56 18.84
N VAL A 258 35.13 50.86 17.71
CA VAL A 258 34.89 49.42 17.62
C VAL A 258 36.10 48.68 17.07
N SER A 259 36.36 47.47 17.58
CA SER A 259 37.31 46.53 16.99
C SER A 259 36.65 45.16 16.86
N VAL A 260 36.81 44.53 15.71
CA VAL A 260 36.36 43.16 15.42
C VAL A 260 37.58 42.26 15.36
N LEU A 261 37.55 41.18 16.12
CA LEU A 261 38.63 40.22 16.25
C LEU A 261 38.11 38.80 16.02
N THR A 262 38.99 37.88 15.69
CA THR A 262 38.68 36.43 15.67
C THR A 262 39.85 35.64 16.27
N GLY A 263 39.62 34.36 16.58
CA GLY A 263 40.60 33.49 17.23
C GLY A 263 40.09 32.94 18.55
N THR A 264 41.00 32.63 19.48
CA THR A 264 40.65 31.98 20.75
C THR A 264 40.90 32.91 21.92
N CYS A 265 39.87 33.18 22.72
CA CYS A 265 40.01 33.95 23.96
C CYS A 265 40.94 33.28 24.98
N GLY A 266 41.87 34.06 25.53
CA GLY A 266 42.99 33.54 26.35
C GLY A 266 44.14 32.92 25.54
N GLY A 267 43.99 32.84 24.21
CA GLY A 267 45.02 32.47 23.24
C GLY A 267 45.43 33.66 22.37
N VAL A 268 45.59 33.44 21.05
CA VAL A 268 45.90 34.50 20.09
C VAL A 268 44.61 34.99 19.46
N LEU A 269 44.30 36.28 19.65
CA LEU A 269 43.31 37.00 18.87
C LEU A 269 44.00 37.65 17.66
N THR A 270 43.27 37.74 16.56
CA THR A 270 43.71 38.43 15.34
C THR A 270 42.72 39.53 15.04
N CYS A 271 43.23 40.73 14.75
CA CYS A 271 42.39 41.82 14.27
C CYS A 271 41.77 41.45 12.93
N VAL A 272 40.46 41.60 12.81
CA VAL A 272 39.72 41.44 11.57
C VAL A 272 39.50 42.80 10.93
N GLU A 273 38.97 43.76 11.69
CA GLU A 273 38.70 45.13 11.24
C GLU A 273 38.49 46.03 12.47
N ASP A 274 38.73 47.33 12.37
CA ASP A 274 38.39 48.30 13.42
C ASP A 274 38.03 49.65 12.83
N ASP A 275 37.27 50.45 13.58
CA ASP A 275 36.91 51.81 13.16
C ASP A 275 36.68 52.74 14.36
N ASP A 276 37.11 53.99 14.22
CA ASP A 276 36.96 55.04 15.24
C ASP A 276 36.35 56.36 14.73
N ASP A 277 36.23 56.59 13.41
CA ASP A 277 35.80 57.89 12.86
C ASP A 277 34.98 57.77 11.55
N ALA A 278 33.81 57.17 11.64
CA ALA A 278 32.80 57.10 10.59
C ALA A 278 31.76 58.24 10.65
N GLY A 279 30.95 58.33 9.59
CA GLY A 279 29.79 59.23 9.52
C GLY A 279 30.15 60.71 9.70
N ALA A 280 29.59 61.34 10.74
CA ALA A 280 29.81 62.74 11.09
C ALA A 280 31.18 63.03 11.76
N GLY A 281 32.04 62.02 11.90
CA GLY A 281 33.42 62.12 12.38
C GLY A 281 33.60 61.93 13.89
N LEU A 282 32.74 61.11 14.51
CA LEU A 282 32.79 60.72 15.93
C LEU A 282 32.20 59.31 16.19
N THR A 283 31.50 58.70 15.23
CA THR A 283 30.86 57.37 15.38
C THR A 283 31.70 56.29 14.69
N SER A 284 31.35 55.01 14.82
CA SER A 284 32.06 53.92 14.14
C SER A 284 31.12 53.12 13.22
N LEU A 285 31.63 52.72 12.04
CA LEU A 285 30.95 51.91 11.04
C LEU A 285 31.92 50.92 10.39
N ILE A 286 31.66 49.63 10.57
CA ILE A 286 32.23 48.55 9.77
C ILE A 286 31.14 48.06 8.83
N SER A 287 31.37 48.12 7.51
CA SER A 287 30.37 47.73 6.49
C SER A 287 30.85 46.55 5.64
N ASP A 288 29.92 45.67 5.26
CA ASP A 288 30.15 44.51 4.40
C ASP A 288 31.33 43.61 4.81
N LEU A 289 31.60 43.47 6.11
CA LEU A 289 32.71 42.66 6.60
C LEU A 289 32.43 41.17 6.30
N PRO A 290 33.24 40.48 5.47
CA PRO A 290 33.01 39.08 5.17
C PRO A 290 33.24 38.22 6.40
N VAL A 291 32.27 37.34 6.69
CA VAL A 291 32.31 36.41 7.82
C VAL A 291 32.09 34.98 7.34
N SER A 292 32.76 34.04 8.00
CA SER A 292 32.66 32.61 7.70
C SER A 292 31.76 31.88 8.70
N GLY A 293 30.88 31.02 8.18
CA GLY A 293 29.98 30.20 8.99
C GLY A 293 30.73 29.39 10.05
N GLY A 294 30.24 29.42 11.28
CA GLY A 294 30.85 28.70 12.41
C GLY A 294 32.14 29.33 12.98
N THR A 295 32.62 30.44 12.42
CA THR A 295 33.75 31.19 13.00
C THR A 295 33.25 32.25 13.97
N THR A 296 33.74 32.25 15.20
CA THR A 296 33.36 33.28 16.19
C THR A 296 34.15 34.57 15.97
N TYR A 297 33.41 35.67 15.90
CA TYR A 297 33.92 37.04 15.82
C TYR A 297 33.62 37.75 17.14
N TYR A 298 34.63 38.39 17.71
CA TYR A 298 34.55 39.19 18.93
C TYR A 298 34.51 40.67 18.58
N ILE A 299 33.56 41.41 19.16
CA ILE A 299 33.35 42.83 18.90
C ILE A 299 33.62 43.58 20.19
N ALA A 300 34.63 44.43 20.19
CA ALA A 300 35.08 45.19 21.35
C ALA A 300 34.82 46.68 21.14
N TRP A 301 34.03 47.28 22.02
CA TRP A 301 33.86 48.73 22.10
C TRP A 301 34.72 49.29 23.23
N THR A 302 35.50 50.34 22.97
CA THR A 302 36.57 50.79 23.90
C THR A 302 36.35 52.19 24.48
N ASP A 303 37.00 52.51 25.61
CA ASP A 303 36.93 53.82 26.31
C ASP A 303 37.89 54.90 25.79
N ASN A 304 38.49 54.71 24.62
CA ASN A 304 39.68 55.47 24.24
C ASN A 304 39.46 56.99 24.13
N TYR A 305 38.23 57.44 23.83
CA TYR A 305 37.93 58.85 23.56
C TYR A 305 36.76 59.39 24.39
N ASP A 306 35.68 58.61 24.56
CA ASP A 306 34.56 58.94 25.44
C ASP A 306 34.07 57.69 26.20
N ASN A 307 33.46 57.90 27.36
CA ASN A 307 32.76 56.89 28.14
C ASN A 307 31.24 57.12 28.20
N ASP A 308 30.73 58.10 27.45
CA ASP A 308 29.32 58.36 27.28
C ASP A 308 28.57 57.16 26.66
N LEU A 309 27.29 57.07 26.99
CA LEU A 309 26.40 56.02 26.50
C LEU A 309 26.09 56.23 25.00
N PHE A 310 26.09 55.14 24.23
CA PHE A 310 25.73 55.17 22.80
C PHE A 310 25.00 53.90 22.37
N ASP A 311 24.25 54.03 21.28
CA ASP A 311 23.55 52.93 20.61
C ASP A 311 24.41 52.38 19.48
N TRP A 312 24.30 51.08 19.23
CA TRP A 312 24.95 50.44 18.09
C TRP A 312 24.13 49.27 17.55
N THR A 313 24.40 48.89 16.31
CA THR A 313 23.74 47.82 15.57
C THR A 313 24.73 46.82 15.00
N LEU A 314 24.27 45.58 14.79
CA LEU A 314 24.92 44.60 13.92
C LEU A 314 23.87 43.99 12.98
N THR A 315 24.13 43.97 11.68
CA THR A 315 23.29 43.26 10.70
C THR A 315 24.11 42.16 10.01
N TYR A 316 23.44 41.07 9.59
CA TYR A 316 24.05 39.95 8.88
C TYR A 316 23.29 39.67 7.58
N THR A 317 24.02 39.50 6.49
CA THR A 317 23.48 39.13 5.17
C THR A 317 24.14 37.84 4.69
N ALA A 318 23.35 36.77 4.51
CA ALA A 318 23.84 35.48 4.04
C ALA A 318 24.18 35.50 2.54
N LEU A 319 25.23 34.78 2.13
CA LEU A 319 25.58 34.58 0.72
C LEU A 319 24.61 33.55 0.07
N PRO A 320 24.10 33.75 -1.17
CA PRO A 320 23.21 32.78 -1.81
C PRO A 320 23.94 31.47 -2.11
N THR A 321 23.37 30.34 -1.67
CA THR A 321 24.00 29.00 -1.75
C THR A 321 23.67 28.22 -3.02
N CYS A 322 22.68 28.64 -3.83
CA CYS A 322 22.24 27.89 -5.00
C CYS A 322 21.82 28.78 -6.18
N LEU A 323 22.62 28.79 -7.25
CA LEU A 323 22.43 29.68 -8.41
C LEU A 323 21.65 29.00 -9.52
N THR A 324 20.71 29.73 -10.13
CA THR A 324 19.96 29.24 -11.31
C THR A 324 20.85 29.26 -12.56
N PRO A 325 20.94 28.16 -13.32
CA PRO A 325 21.62 28.15 -14.61
C PRO A 325 21.03 29.18 -15.60
N THR A 326 21.84 29.66 -16.54
CA THR A 326 21.44 30.67 -17.54
C THR A 326 21.77 30.19 -18.95
N GLY A 327 21.31 30.91 -19.98
CA GLY A 327 21.71 30.64 -21.37
C GLY A 327 21.28 29.28 -21.92
N LEU A 328 20.14 28.74 -21.45
CA LEU A 328 19.60 27.48 -21.95
C LEU A 328 19.30 27.58 -23.46
N GLY A 329 19.70 26.57 -24.23
CA GLY A 329 19.42 26.44 -25.65
C GLY A 329 19.33 24.97 -26.07
N ALA A 330 18.57 24.71 -27.13
CA ALA A 330 18.46 23.41 -27.79
C ALA A 330 18.93 23.54 -29.25
N THR A 331 19.81 22.64 -29.70
CA THR A 331 20.42 22.64 -31.04
C THR A 331 20.48 21.23 -31.62
N ASN A 332 20.78 21.10 -32.90
CA ASN A 332 20.94 19.81 -33.61
C ASN A 332 19.78 18.81 -33.37
N PRO A 333 18.52 19.18 -33.63
CA PRO A 333 17.40 18.24 -33.47
C PRO A 333 17.57 17.04 -34.42
N SER A 334 17.66 15.84 -33.85
CA SER A 334 17.64 14.59 -34.58
C SER A 334 16.23 13.99 -34.57
N VAL A 335 16.05 12.82 -35.20
CA VAL A 335 14.78 12.09 -35.19
C VAL A 335 14.34 11.66 -33.79
N GLU A 336 15.27 11.52 -32.84
CA GLU A 336 15.01 11.00 -31.50
C GLU A 336 15.61 11.88 -30.39
N GLY A 337 16.05 13.11 -30.68
CA GLY A 337 16.87 13.85 -29.74
C GLY A 337 17.20 15.30 -30.12
N ALA A 338 17.94 15.97 -29.23
CA ALA A 338 18.55 17.27 -29.45
C ALA A 338 19.68 17.53 -28.44
N ASP A 339 20.62 18.40 -28.79
CA ASP A 339 21.68 18.86 -27.89
C ASP A 339 21.20 20.04 -27.05
N ILE A 340 21.24 19.89 -25.73
CA ILE A 340 20.82 20.88 -24.72
C ILE A 340 22.05 21.48 -24.05
N ALA A 341 22.17 22.80 -24.12
CA ALA A 341 23.31 23.54 -23.57
C ALA A 341 22.84 24.68 -22.66
N TRP A 342 23.56 24.92 -21.56
CA TRP A 342 23.40 26.05 -20.63
C TRP A 342 24.75 26.53 -20.09
N THR A 343 24.75 27.67 -19.39
CA THR A 343 25.90 28.30 -18.74
C THR A 343 25.70 28.46 -17.22
N CYS A 344 26.71 28.08 -16.42
CA CYS A 344 26.67 28.17 -14.96
C CYS A 344 28.11 28.29 -14.38
N THR A 345 28.69 29.51 -14.39
CA THR A 345 30.13 29.72 -14.10
C THR A 345 30.53 29.65 -12.64
N SER A 346 29.59 29.86 -11.71
CA SER A 346 29.84 29.91 -10.26
C SER A 346 29.09 28.80 -9.51
N CYS A 347 28.70 27.75 -10.24
CA CYS A 347 27.86 26.67 -9.75
C CYS A 347 28.76 25.53 -9.25
N THR A 348 28.50 25.03 -8.05
CA THR A 348 29.33 24.02 -7.36
C THR A 348 28.74 22.60 -7.41
N GLY A 349 27.57 22.44 -8.04
CA GLY A 349 26.79 21.20 -8.03
C GLY A 349 26.51 20.60 -9.40
N THR A 350 25.65 19.57 -9.42
CA THR A 350 25.20 18.87 -10.64
C THR A 350 23.91 19.49 -11.17
N PHE A 351 23.39 19.04 -12.31
CA PHE A 351 22.18 19.60 -12.93
C PHE A 351 21.12 18.54 -13.22
N ILE A 352 19.85 18.92 -13.11
CA ILE A 352 18.72 18.13 -13.59
C ILE A 352 18.22 18.77 -14.88
N VAL A 353 18.14 17.96 -15.94
CA VAL A 353 17.53 18.33 -17.22
C VAL A 353 16.17 17.65 -17.29
N GLU A 354 15.13 18.45 -17.40
CA GLU A 354 13.75 17.99 -17.45
C GLU A 354 13.08 18.47 -18.74
N TYR A 355 12.42 17.57 -19.46
CA TYR A 355 11.76 17.86 -20.72
C TYR A 355 10.34 17.29 -20.76
N GLY A 356 9.47 17.88 -21.57
CA GLY A 356 8.08 17.46 -21.72
C GLY A 356 7.41 18.16 -22.89
N ALA A 357 6.10 17.98 -23.08
CA ALA A 357 5.35 18.74 -24.06
C ALA A 357 5.39 20.26 -23.71
N PRO A 358 5.35 21.18 -24.69
CA PRO A 358 5.24 22.60 -24.42
C PRO A 358 4.11 22.92 -23.44
N GLY A 359 4.45 23.60 -22.35
CA GLY A 359 3.52 23.92 -21.26
C GLY A 359 3.45 22.91 -20.12
N PHE A 360 4.32 21.90 -20.07
CA PHE A 360 4.46 21.06 -18.87
C PHE A 360 4.86 21.90 -17.65
N THR A 361 4.50 21.44 -16.45
CA THR A 361 4.86 22.11 -15.20
C THR A 361 6.15 21.49 -14.68
N PRO A 362 7.30 22.21 -14.65
CA PRO A 362 8.55 21.62 -14.20
C PRO A 362 8.56 21.30 -12.71
N GLY A 363 9.30 20.25 -12.34
CA GLY A 363 9.54 19.90 -10.94
C GLY A 363 10.46 20.92 -10.25
N THR A 364 10.32 21.09 -8.94
CA THR A 364 11.13 22.03 -8.14
C THR A 364 12.19 21.34 -7.28
N ASP A 365 12.22 20.01 -7.28
CA ASP A 365 13.10 19.18 -6.45
C ASP A 365 13.83 18.10 -7.29
N GLY A 366 14.18 16.96 -6.70
CA GLY A 366 14.82 15.85 -7.43
C GLY A 366 13.89 15.10 -8.40
N THR A 367 12.60 15.45 -8.48
CA THR A 367 11.58 14.73 -9.23
C THR A 367 11.08 15.51 -10.45
N ALA A 368 10.51 14.81 -11.43
CA ALA A 368 9.87 15.44 -12.57
C ALA A 368 8.53 16.05 -12.13
N GLY A 369 8.19 17.22 -12.66
CA GLY A 369 6.89 17.82 -12.48
C GLY A 369 5.84 17.21 -13.41
N ALA A 370 4.60 17.67 -13.29
CA ALA A 370 3.48 17.11 -14.05
C ALA A 370 3.67 17.31 -15.57
N GLY A 371 3.69 16.19 -16.31
CA GLY A 371 3.92 16.18 -17.75
C GLY A 371 5.38 16.35 -18.17
N GLY A 372 6.31 16.41 -17.21
CA GLY A 372 7.76 16.41 -17.43
C GLY A 372 8.36 15.02 -17.28
N THR A 373 9.58 14.87 -17.81
CA THR A 373 10.42 13.67 -17.69
C THR A 373 11.84 14.13 -17.41
N ILE A 374 12.46 13.58 -16.38
CA ILE A 374 13.88 13.80 -16.10
C ILE A 374 14.70 12.93 -17.04
N TRP A 375 15.68 13.54 -17.70
CA TRP A 375 16.61 12.80 -18.56
C TRP A 375 17.41 11.76 -17.76
N THR A 376 17.55 10.55 -18.31
CA THR A 376 18.11 9.37 -17.62
C THR A 376 19.57 9.51 -17.19
N GLY A 377 20.26 10.58 -17.60
CA GLY A 377 21.60 10.96 -17.14
C GLY A 377 21.64 11.90 -15.93
N ALA A 378 20.50 12.31 -15.35
CA ALA A 378 20.47 13.27 -14.25
C ALA A 378 20.70 12.62 -12.87
N PRO A 379 21.45 13.27 -11.95
CA PRO A 379 22.08 14.58 -12.11
C PRO A 379 23.33 14.55 -13.01
N VAL A 380 23.45 15.52 -13.92
CA VAL A 380 24.57 15.60 -14.89
C VAL A 380 25.68 16.52 -14.38
N ALA A 381 26.93 16.19 -14.72
CA ALA A 381 28.11 16.94 -14.27
C ALA A 381 28.30 18.30 -14.97
N GLY A 382 27.64 18.54 -16.12
CA GLY A 382 27.83 19.77 -16.88
C GLY A 382 27.04 19.84 -18.18
N SER A 383 27.35 20.86 -18.99
CA SER A 383 26.73 21.22 -20.27
C SER A 383 27.78 21.16 -21.39
N PRO A 384 27.42 20.78 -22.64
CA PRO A 384 26.09 20.37 -23.11
C PRO A 384 25.77 18.90 -22.82
N VAL A 385 24.50 18.50 -22.96
CA VAL A 385 24.02 17.10 -22.94
C VAL A 385 23.16 16.81 -24.16
N THR A 386 23.12 15.56 -24.61
CA THR A 386 22.27 15.14 -25.74
C THR A 386 21.06 14.36 -25.22
N LEU A 387 19.86 14.91 -25.38
CA LEU A 387 18.61 14.18 -25.16
C LEU A 387 18.44 13.12 -26.25
N THR A 388 18.00 11.92 -25.87
CA THR A 388 17.79 10.76 -26.76
C THR A 388 16.48 10.06 -26.39
N GLY A 389 15.99 9.17 -27.26
CA GLY A 389 14.75 8.40 -27.02
C GLY A 389 13.47 9.23 -27.09
N LEU A 390 13.52 10.39 -27.75
CA LEU A 390 12.34 11.23 -28.00
C LEU A 390 11.55 10.72 -29.21
N MET A 391 10.27 11.05 -29.26
CA MET A 391 9.45 10.75 -30.44
C MET A 391 9.82 11.69 -31.59
N SER A 392 9.82 11.17 -32.81
CA SER A 392 10.12 11.97 -34.01
C SER A 392 9.01 12.99 -34.31
N SER A 393 9.36 14.05 -35.04
CA SER A 393 8.45 15.15 -35.39
C SER A 393 7.62 15.73 -34.23
N THR A 394 8.15 15.68 -33.02
CA THR A 394 7.43 16.06 -31.80
C THR A 394 8.10 17.28 -31.19
N THR A 395 7.29 18.29 -30.86
CA THR A 395 7.76 19.49 -30.16
C THR A 395 7.89 19.20 -28.67
N TYR A 396 9.06 19.46 -28.11
CA TYR A 396 9.36 19.37 -26.68
C TYR A 396 9.74 20.75 -26.13
N SER A 397 9.54 20.93 -24.83
CA SER A 397 10.07 22.02 -24.02
C SER A 397 11.03 21.43 -22.98
N VAL A 398 12.13 22.12 -22.71
CA VAL A 398 13.16 21.70 -21.76
C VAL A 398 13.49 22.80 -20.77
N VAL A 399 13.76 22.42 -19.52
CA VAL A 399 14.32 23.28 -18.47
C VAL A 399 15.51 22.61 -17.78
N VAL A 400 16.34 23.42 -17.13
CA VAL A 400 17.47 22.93 -16.33
C VAL A 400 17.47 23.60 -14.97
N ARG A 401 17.78 22.84 -13.91
CA ARG A 401 18.02 23.34 -12.55
C ARG A 401 19.30 22.74 -11.97
N GLN A 402 19.94 23.47 -11.07
CA GLN A 402 21.12 23.00 -10.33
C GLN A 402 20.67 22.22 -9.08
N VAL A 403 21.38 21.14 -8.78
CA VAL A 403 21.38 20.42 -7.49
C VAL A 403 22.55 20.94 -6.67
N CYS A 404 22.28 21.60 -5.55
CA CYS A 404 23.28 22.20 -4.70
C CYS A 404 23.69 21.28 -3.54
N PRO A 405 24.83 21.52 -2.86
CA PRO A 405 25.22 20.72 -1.70
C PRO A 405 24.14 20.79 -0.59
N GLY A 406 23.54 19.65 -0.24
CA GLY A 406 22.36 19.58 0.65
C GLY A 406 21.09 19.13 -0.10
N PRO A 407 19.88 19.23 0.49
CA PRO A 407 18.61 18.98 -0.20
C PRO A 407 18.15 20.15 -1.09
N ASP A 408 19.02 21.11 -1.39
CA ASP A 408 18.67 22.39 -2.01
C ASP A 408 18.78 22.35 -3.54
N TYR A 409 17.83 22.99 -4.21
CA TYR A 409 17.74 23.11 -5.66
C TYR A 409 17.61 24.57 -6.08
N SER A 410 18.18 24.93 -7.24
CA SER A 410 17.96 26.25 -7.82
C SER A 410 16.54 26.36 -8.38
N ALA A 411 16.10 27.57 -8.72
CA ALA A 411 14.94 27.70 -9.60
C ALA A 411 15.25 27.05 -10.98
N ASN A 412 14.21 26.64 -11.70
CA ASN A 412 14.35 26.21 -13.10
C ASN A 412 14.70 27.40 -13.99
N THR A 413 15.49 27.16 -15.04
CA THR A 413 15.66 28.11 -16.14
C THR A 413 14.33 28.44 -16.82
N SER A 414 14.28 29.53 -17.58
CA SER A 414 13.17 29.73 -18.54
C SER A 414 13.14 28.59 -19.58
N PRO A 415 11.96 28.05 -19.93
CA PRO A 415 11.85 26.94 -20.85
C PRO A 415 12.25 27.30 -22.27
N VAL A 416 12.90 26.36 -22.96
CA VAL A 416 13.24 26.44 -24.39
C VAL A 416 12.54 25.29 -25.12
N SER A 417 11.97 25.57 -26.29
CA SER A 417 11.32 24.54 -27.12
C SER A 417 12.14 24.19 -28.35
N PHE A 418 12.08 22.92 -28.75
CA PHE A 418 12.62 22.41 -30.00
C PHE A 418 11.68 21.33 -30.57
N THR A 419 11.77 21.07 -31.87
CA THR A 419 11.03 20.00 -32.53
C THR A 419 12.02 18.97 -33.07
N THR A 420 11.84 17.70 -32.74
CA THR A 420 12.64 16.61 -33.32
C THR A 420 12.40 16.51 -34.82
N SER A 421 13.42 16.04 -35.55
CA SER A 421 13.30 15.82 -37.00
C SER A 421 12.31 14.69 -37.31
N CYS A 422 11.79 14.66 -38.53
CA CYS A 422 10.89 13.60 -38.98
C CYS A 422 11.63 12.27 -39.15
N GLY A 423 11.10 11.20 -38.54
CA GLY A 423 11.53 9.83 -38.82
C GLY A 423 11.11 9.37 -40.23
N ALA A 424 11.71 8.29 -40.70
CA ALA A 424 11.24 7.63 -41.91
C ALA A 424 9.94 6.85 -41.63
N ALA A 425 9.01 6.83 -42.58
CA ALA A 425 7.86 5.92 -42.56
C ALA A 425 8.22 4.54 -43.10
N ASP A 426 7.40 3.57 -42.78
CA ASP A 426 7.43 2.23 -43.36
C ASP A 426 6.38 2.09 -44.46
N VAL A 427 6.51 1.03 -45.27
CA VAL A 427 5.48 0.62 -46.22
C VAL A 427 4.45 -0.30 -45.51
N PRO A 428 3.16 -0.26 -45.88
CA PRO A 428 2.57 0.56 -46.92
C PRO A 428 2.46 2.05 -46.52
N TYR A 429 2.87 2.94 -47.41
CA TYR A 429 2.82 4.40 -47.19
C TYR A 429 1.66 5.01 -47.98
N PHE A 430 0.89 5.93 -47.38
CA PHE A 430 -0.25 6.60 -48.01
C PHE A 430 -0.24 8.11 -47.75
N GLN A 431 -0.63 8.90 -48.75
CA GLN A 431 -0.87 10.32 -48.60
C GLN A 431 -2.00 10.81 -49.51
N ASP A 432 -3.07 11.30 -48.87
CA ASP A 432 -4.30 11.81 -49.50
C ASP A 432 -4.50 13.32 -49.28
N PHE A 433 -3.57 14.00 -48.60
CA PHE A 433 -3.62 15.44 -48.25
C PHE A 433 -4.86 15.93 -47.47
N GLU A 434 -5.82 15.07 -47.10
CA GLU A 434 -7.08 15.46 -46.47
C GLU A 434 -6.89 16.07 -45.08
N SER A 435 -5.85 15.63 -44.38
CA SER A 435 -5.45 16.15 -43.07
C SER A 435 -4.60 17.43 -43.13
N ALA A 436 -4.19 17.88 -44.32
CA ALA A 436 -3.30 19.03 -44.46
C ALA A 436 -3.95 20.35 -44.05
N VAL A 437 -3.15 21.24 -43.45
CA VAL A 437 -3.56 22.63 -43.13
C VAL A 437 -3.21 23.52 -44.31
N THR A 438 -4.16 23.75 -45.21
CA THR A 438 -3.93 24.52 -46.44
C THR A 438 -3.59 25.98 -46.16
N PRO A 439 -2.60 26.59 -46.85
CA PRO A 439 -1.89 26.06 -48.01
C PRO A 439 -0.58 25.29 -47.70
N ALA A 440 -0.27 25.03 -46.42
CA ALA A 440 0.97 24.37 -46.04
C ALA A 440 0.97 22.90 -46.46
N MET A 441 2.16 22.38 -46.77
CA MET A 441 2.33 20.94 -46.95
C MET A 441 2.06 20.19 -45.64
N PRO A 442 1.65 18.90 -45.73
CA PRO A 442 1.57 18.04 -44.56
C PRO A 442 2.89 18.04 -43.79
N ASN A 443 2.80 17.76 -42.50
CA ASN A 443 3.98 17.61 -41.67
C ASN A 443 4.92 16.54 -42.25
N CYS A 444 6.24 16.76 -42.19
CA CYS A 444 7.28 15.93 -42.81
C CYS A 444 7.35 15.91 -44.35
N TRP A 445 6.48 16.65 -45.04
CA TRP A 445 6.66 16.97 -46.46
C TRP A 445 7.43 18.28 -46.63
N SER A 446 8.19 18.40 -47.71
CA SER A 446 8.99 19.59 -47.97
C SER A 446 8.87 20.04 -49.42
N VAL A 447 9.15 21.32 -49.64
CA VAL A 447 9.08 21.95 -50.96
C VAL A 447 10.39 22.68 -51.19
N GLN A 448 10.94 22.57 -52.40
CA GLN A 448 12.10 23.34 -52.83
C GLN A 448 11.69 24.25 -53.97
N ASN A 449 11.66 25.56 -53.68
CA ASN A 449 11.42 26.63 -54.65
C ASN A 449 12.76 27.07 -55.27
N ILE A 450 13.08 26.56 -56.45
CA ILE A 450 14.36 26.76 -57.14
C ILE A 450 14.38 28.10 -57.86
N ASN A 451 13.28 28.45 -58.53
CA ASN A 451 13.20 29.63 -59.39
C ASN A 451 12.81 30.91 -58.63
N GLY A 452 12.44 30.80 -57.34
CA GLY A 452 12.02 31.91 -56.49
C GLY A 452 10.62 32.45 -56.82
N SER A 453 9.80 31.69 -57.55
CA SER A 453 8.46 32.08 -58.01
C SER A 453 7.36 31.37 -57.21
N ASN A 454 6.21 31.07 -57.82
CA ASN A 454 5.19 30.25 -57.18
C ASN A 454 5.71 28.82 -56.99
N THR A 455 5.21 28.10 -55.99
CA THR A 455 5.69 26.75 -55.67
C THR A 455 4.55 25.86 -55.19
N TRP A 456 4.83 24.57 -55.05
CA TRP A 456 3.88 23.58 -54.52
C TRP A 456 3.28 24.00 -53.17
N VAL A 457 1.96 23.88 -53.08
CA VAL A 457 1.13 24.13 -51.90
C VAL A 457 0.03 23.08 -51.82
N THR A 458 -0.70 23.00 -50.70
CA THR A 458 -1.97 22.26 -50.66
C THR A 458 -3.16 23.19 -50.93
N THR A 459 -4.27 22.64 -51.44
CA THR A 459 -5.49 23.39 -51.70
C THR A 459 -6.72 22.66 -51.20
N SER A 460 -7.73 23.41 -50.71
CA SER A 460 -9.04 22.87 -50.32
C SER A 460 -10.09 22.95 -51.43
N PHE A 461 -9.69 23.47 -52.60
CA PHE A 461 -10.56 23.59 -53.76
C PHE A 461 -9.78 23.15 -55.01
N PRO A 462 -9.33 21.89 -55.08
CA PRO A 462 -8.70 21.35 -56.27
C PRO A 462 -9.65 21.43 -57.47
N SER A 463 -9.07 21.54 -58.65
CA SER A 463 -9.77 21.67 -59.94
C SER A 463 -10.18 20.29 -60.48
N LEU A 464 -9.45 19.24 -60.08
CA LEU A 464 -9.57 17.88 -60.63
C LEU A 464 -10.03 16.84 -59.60
N PHE A 465 -9.78 17.07 -58.32
CA PHE A 465 -10.00 16.11 -57.23
C PHE A 465 -11.16 16.52 -56.32
N SER A 466 -11.64 15.60 -55.49
CA SER A 466 -12.59 15.88 -54.41
C SER A 466 -11.82 15.96 -53.09
N GLY A 467 -12.06 17.00 -52.28
CA GLY A 467 -11.36 17.17 -51.01
C GLY A 467 -10.17 18.10 -51.13
N LYS A 468 -8.99 17.68 -50.67
CA LYS A 468 -7.74 18.45 -50.72
C LYS A 468 -6.70 17.73 -51.56
N ALA A 469 -5.86 18.49 -52.26
CA ALA A 469 -4.76 17.93 -53.05
C ALA A 469 -3.52 18.82 -52.98
N ALA A 470 -2.37 18.29 -53.41
CA ALA A 470 -1.20 19.12 -53.71
C ALA A 470 -1.40 19.83 -55.05
N ARG A 471 -1.00 21.11 -55.10
CA ARG A 471 -1.14 21.98 -56.27
C ARG A 471 0.15 22.76 -56.51
N TYR A 472 0.58 22.80 -57.76
CA TYR A 472 1.50 23.83 -58.27
C TYR A 472 0.69 24.95 -58.96
N PRO A 473 0.66 26.19 -58.43
CA PRO A 473 -0.10 27.28 -59.02
C PRO A 473 0.70 28.04 -60.09
N TRP A 474 0.04 28.37 -61.19
CA TRP A 474 0.63 29.08 -62.33
C TRP A 474 1.39 30.36 -61.98
N ASN A 475 2.38 30.69 -62.82
CA ASN A 475 3.05 31.99 -62.82
C ASN A 475 3.10 32.56 -64.25
N GLY A 476 2.59 33.78 -64.45
CA GLY A 476 2.51 34.39 -65.78
C GLY A 476 3.85 34.83 -66.40
N ALA A 477 4.96 34.73 -65.66
CA ALA A 477 6.27 35.20 -66.12
C ALA A 477 7.38 34.13 -66.03
N ASN A 478 7.30 33.22 -65.07
CA ASN A 478 8.33 32.22 -64.82
C ASN A 478 7.80 30.82 -65.14
N PRO A 479 8.58 29.98 -65.86
CA PRO A 479 8.27 28.57 -65.99
C PRO A 479 8.39 27.86 -64.64
N ALA A 480 7.65 26.77 -64.46
CA ALA A 480 7.76 25.93 -63.28
C ALA A 480 9.13 25.23 -63.25
N ASP A 481 9.71 25.09 -62.06
CA ASP A 481 10.99 24.40 -61.84
C ASP A 481 11.14 23.95 -60.38
N ASP A 482 10.02 23.65 -59.71
CA ASP A 482 10.00 23.47 -58.25
C ASP A 482 9.50 22.09 -57.86
N TRP A 483 9.96 21.64 -56.70
CA TRP A 483 9.79 20.28 -56.24
C TRP A 483 8.95 20.22 -54.97
N MET A 484 8.12 19.18 -54.86
CA MET A 484 7.65 18.68 -53.57
C MET A 484 8.24 17.30 -53.28
N PHE A 485 8.55 17.03 -52.02
CA PHE A 485 9.14 15.77 -51.57
C PHE A 485 8.30 15.15 -50.46
N SER A 486 8.13 13.83 -50.53
CA SER A 486 7.59 13.02 -49.43
C SER A 486 8.47 13.12 -48.19
N GLN A 487 7.97 12.62 -47.06
CA GLN A 487 8.85 12.21 -45.96
C GLN A 487 9.79 11.08 -46.42
N GLY A 488 10.82 10.79 -45.63
CA GLY A 488 11.67 9.63 -45.87
C GLY A 488 10.87 8.34 -45.66
N ILE A 489 11.11 7.33 -46.48
CA ILE A 489 10.44 6.02 -46.41
C ILE A 489 11.53 4.94 -46.41
N ASN A 490 11.47 4.04 -45.44
CA ASN A 490 12.37 2.91 -45.34
C ASN A 490 12.07 1.91 -46.47
N LEU A 491 13.05 1.66 -47.34
CA LEU A 491 12.94 0.67 -48.40
C LEU A 491 14.15 -0.27 -48.41
N VAL A 492 13.93 -1.48 -48.90
CA VAL A 492 14.95 -2.54 -48.99
C VAL A 492 15.50 -2.65 -50.40
N GLY A 493 16.82 -2.80 -50.50
CA GLY A 493 17.51 -2.98 -51.76
C GLY A 493 17.11 -4.28 -52.43
N GLY A 494 16.73 -4.21 -53.70
CA GLY A 494 16.32 -5.37 -54.49
C GLY A 494 14.86 -5.80 -54.30
N THR A 495 14.11 -5.17 -53.39
CA THR A 495 12.67 -5.39 -53.22
C THR A 495 11.87 -4.54 -54.20
N GLU A 496 10.86 -5.13 -54.84
CA GLU A 496 9.97 -4.41 -55.75
C GLU A 496 8.83 -3.74 -54.97
N TYR A 497 8.61 -2.45 -55.23
CA TYR A 497 7.50 -1.68 -54.67
C TYR A 497 6.66 -1.10 -55.80
N THR A 498 5.36 -0.96 -55.59
CA THR A 498 4.44 -0.27 -56.51
C THR A 498 4.10 1.10 -55.95
N LEU A 499 4.54 2.16 -56.62
CA LEU A 499 4.11 3.55 -56.39
C LEU A 499 2.85 3.81 -57.21
N THR A 500 1.76 4.24 -56.57
CA THR A 500 0.53 4.68 -57.22
C THR A 500 0.20 6.11 -56.79
N TYR A 501 -0.23 6.95 -57.72
CA TYR A 501 -0.70 8.31 -57.43
C TYR A 501 -1.63 8.81 -58.53
N SER A 502 -2.40 9.85 -58.21
CA SER A 502 -3.24 10.55 -59.17
C SER A 502 -2.67 11.93 -59.51
N TYR A 503 -2.79 12.38 -60.77
CA TYR A 503 -2.31 13.71 -61.22
C TYR A 503 -3.12 14.26 -62.39
N GLY A 504 -3.01 15.56 -62.67
CA GLY A 504 -3.54 16.13 -63.92
C GLY A 504 -3.49 17.65 -63.99
N SER A 505 -4.03 18.20 -65.09
CA SER A 505 -4.20 19.64 -65.31
C SER A 505 -5.64 20.00 -65.74
N ALA A 506 -6.07 21.22 -65.44
CA ALA A 506 -7.40 21.72 -65.79
C ALA A 506 -7.41 22.55 -67.09
N GLY A 507 -7.05 21.92 -68.22
CA GLY A 507 -7.22 22.47 -69.57
C GLY A 507 -6.07 23.33 -70.10
N PHE A 508 -4.90 23.32 -69.45
CA PHE A 508 -3.68 24.00 -69.88
C PHE A 508 -2.50 23.03 -69.82
N ASP A 509 -1.52 23.18 -70.73
CA ASP A 509 -0.37 22.30 -70.82
C ASP A 509 0.52 22.36 -69.55
N GLU A 510 0.41 21.38 -68.67
CA GLU A 510 1.30 21.20 -67.52
C GLU A 510 2.25 20.02 -67.75
N ALA A 511 3.36 19.98 -67.01
CA ALA A 511 4.35 18.91 -67.11
C ALA A 511 4.86 18.48 -65.73
N LEU A 512 4.96 17.17 -65.54
CA LEU A 512 5.31 16.52 -64.27
C LEU A 512 6.24 15.34 -64.50
N GLU A 513 7.36 15.32 -63.77
CA GLU A 513 8.24 14.16 -63.66
C GLU A 513 8.39 13.75 -62.20
N VAL A 514 8.62 12.47 -61.96
CA VAL A 514 8.69 11.88 -60.62
C VAL A 514 9.95 11.06 -60.47
N TYR A 515 10.64 11.28 -59.35
CA TYR A 515 11.90 10.64 -59.00
C TYR A 515 11.83 10.03 -57.61
N TYR A 516 12.77 9.14 -57.30
CA TYR A 516 13.12 8.79 -55.93
C TYR A 516 14.62 8.92 -55.68
N GLY A 517 15.01 9.08 -54.42
CA GLY A 517 16.42 9.30 -54.07
C GLY A 517 16.70 9.43 -52.58
N SER A 518 17.94 9.80 -52.22
CA SER A 518 18.47 9.65 -50.85
C SER A 518 18.24 10.86 -49.93
N SER A 519 17.70 11.97 -50.44
CA SER A 519 17.36 13.16 -49.64
C SER A 519 16.24 13.95 -50.30
N ALA A 520 15.45 14.67 -49.50
CA ALA A 520 14.42 15.59 -49.97
C ALA A 520 15.01 16.89 -50.57
N SER A 521 15.73 16.75 -51.68
CA SER A 521 16.28 17.86 -52.46
C SER A 521 16.39 17.46 -53.93
N ALA A 522 16.35 18.44 -54.83
CA ALA A 522 16.47 18.19 -56.27
C ALA A 522 17.79 17.46 -56.62
N ALA A 523 18.89 17.77 -55.91
CA ALA A 523 20.17 17.08 -56.09
C ALA A 523 20.16 15.63 -55.55
N GLY A 524 19.26 15.32 -54.61
CA GLY A 524 19.09 14.01 -54.02
C GLY A 524 18.21 13.06 -54.83
N MET A 525 17.40 13.58 -55.76
CA MET A 525 16.49 12.83 -56.63
C MET A 525 17.22 12.31 -57.87
N THR A 526 17.85 11.14 -57.77
CA THR A 526 18.73 10.62 -58.82
C THR A 526 18.09 9.57 -59.72
N GLU A 527 17.04 8.89 -59.26
CA GLU A 527 16.41 7.80 -60.00
C GLU A 527 15.05 8.24 -60.56
N LEU A 528 14.92 8.30 -61.89
CA LEU A 528 13.67 8.65 -62.56
C LEU A 528 12.68 7.49 -62.45
N VAL A 529 11.49 7.76 -61.89
CA VAL A 529 10.35 6.84 -61.92
C VAL A 529 9.63 6.98 -63.26
N VAL A 530 9.22 8.21 -63.59
CA VAL A 530 8.49 8.51 -64.83
C VAL A 530 8.57 10.00 -65.16
N ASP A 531 8.59 10.30 -66.45
CA ASP A 531 8.31 11.62 -67.00
C ASP A 531 7.01 11.55 -67.80
N HIS A 532 6.00 12.32 -67.39
CA HIS A 532 4.68 12.35 -68.05
C HIS A 532 4.65 13.24 -69.29
N GLY A 533 5.70 14.03 -69.54
CA GLY A 533 5.68 15.04 -70.58
C GLY A 533 4.62 16.12 -70.30
N THR A 534 4.17 16.79 -71.37
CA THR A 534 3.11 17.81 -71.32
C THR A 534 1.72 17.18 -71.44
N PHE A 535 0.78 17.59 -70.58
CA PHE A 535 -0.62 17.16 -70.56
C PHE A 535 -1.55 18.33 -70.17
N ASP A 536 -2.79 18.33 -70.67
CA ASP A 536 -3.79 19.37 -70.42
C ASP A 536 -5.10 18.83 -69.83
N ASP A 537 -5.15 17.54 -69.50
CA ASP A 537 -6.30 16.82 -68.99
C ASP A 537 -5.98 16.01 -67.70
N GLY A 538 -6.99 15.31 -67.18
CA GLY A 538 -6.93 14.56 -65.92
C GLY A 538 -8.28 14.52 -65.17
N PRO A 539 -8.33 13.95 -63.96
CA PRO A 539 -7.21 13.28 -63.27
C PRO A 539 -6.91 11.89 -63.86
N PHE A 540 -5.63 11.54 -63.89
CA PHE A 540 -5.11 10.22 -64.21
C PHE A 540 -4.65 9.52 -62.94
N THR A 541 -4.92 8.22 -62.80
CA THR A 541 -4.31 7.38 -61.76
C THR A 541 -3.33 6.41 -62.41
N VAL A 542 -2.09 6.40 -61.93
CA VAL A 542 -0.98 5.65 -62.52
C VAL A 542 -0.26 4.82 -61.47
N SER A 543 0.31 3.68 -61.89
CA SER A 543 1.10 2.79 -61.02
C SER A 543 2.42 2.42 -61.69
N TYR A 544 3.52 2.49 -60.94
CA TYR A 544 4.87 2.17 -61.39
C TYR A 544 5.59 1.26 -60.41
N SER A 545 6.29 0.25 -60.94
CA SER A 545 7.19 -0.58 -60.16
C SER A 545 8.55 0.11 -60.00
N ILE A 546 9.07 0.12 -58.78
CA ILE A 546 10.43 0.58 -58.47
C ILE A 546 11.19 -0.52 -57.74
N THR A 547 12.52 -0.46 -57.82
CA THR A 547 13.40 -1.38 -57.09
C THR A 547 14.62 -0.61 -56.59
N PRO A 548 14.65 -0.21 -55.31
CA PRO A 548 15.81 0.45 -54.72
C PRO A 548 17.07 -0.40 -54.85
N GLY A 549 18.23 0.23 -55.07
CA GLY A 549 19.49 -0.48 -55.28
C GLY A 549 20.14 -0.98 -53.98
N ALA A 550 19.77 -0.40 -52.84
CA ALA A 550 20.30 -0.72 -51.51
C ALA A 550 19.28 -0.40 -50.43
N ASP A 551 19.44 -1.00 -49.25
CA ASP A 551 18.62 -0.69 -48.08
C ASP A 551 18.86 0.76 -47.65
N GLY A 552 17.80 1.48 -47.30
CA GLY A 552 17.93 2.84 -46.82
C GLY A 552 16.63 3.64 -46.78
N VAL A 553 16.76 4.89 -46.37
CA VAL A 553 15.67 5.87 -46.40
C VAL A 553 15.66 6.54 -47.77
N TYR A 554 14.54 6.41 -48.47
CA TYR A 554 14.30 7.03 -49.77
C TYR A 554 13.20 8.08 -49.69
N TYR A 555 13.29 9.09 -50.53
CA TYR A 555 12.32 10.17 -50.68
C TYR A 555 11.79 10.16 -52.10
N PHE A 556 10.52 10.46 -52.30
CA PHE A 556 9.90 10.63 -53.61
C PHE A 556 9.71 12.10 -53.90
N GLY A 557 10.10 12.53 -55.10
CA GLY A 557 10.02 13.92 -55.54
C GLY A 557 9.12 14.07 -56.76
N TRP A 558 8.18 15.02 -56.71
CA TRP A 558 7.35 15.45 -57.83
C TRP A 558 7.84 16.82 -58.29
N HIS A 559 8.31 16.89 -59.54
CA HIS A 559 8.87 18.09 -60.13
C HIS A 559 7.93 18.69 -61.18
N ALA A 560 7.48 19.91 -60.93
CA ALA A 560 6.72 20.68 -61.91
C ALA A 560 7.70 21.43 -62.82
N TYR A 561 7.62 21.22 -64.13
CA TYR A 561 8.55 21.81 -65.10
C TYR A 561 7.86 22.45 -66.33
N SER A 562 6.58 22.77 -66.19
CA SER A 562 5.73 23.44 -67.19
C SER A 562 6.31 24.80 -67.66
N ALA A 563 5.97 25.23 -68.88
CA ALA A 563 6.30 26.58 -69.34
C ALA A 563 5.57 27.67 -68.52
N ALA A 564 5.96 28.94 -68.65
CA ALA A 564 5.29 30.06 -67.99
C ALA A 564 3.87 30.31 -68.55
N ASP A 565 2.99 30.88 -67.73
CA ASP A 565 1.60 31.26 -68.07
C ASP A 565 0.62 30.09 -68.27
N GLN A 566 0.89 28.96 -67.60
CA GLN A 566 0.03 27.78 -67.57
C GLN A 566 -1.04 27.87 -66.46
N PHE A 567 -1.59 26.76 -65.96
CA PHE A 567 -2.63 26.79 -64.93
C PHE A 567 -2.23 25.98 -63.68
N ASN A 568 -3.14 25.18 -63.12
CA ASN A 568 -2.86 24.41 -61.92
C ASN A 568 -2.52 22.96 -62.31
N LEU A 569 -1.32 22.52 -61.95
CA LEU A 569 -0.95 21.11 -61.87
C LEU A 569 -1.34 20.59 -60.48
N GLU A 570 -2.05 19.47 -60.41
CA GLU A 570 -2.52 18.87 -59.16
C GLU A 570 -2.09 17.39 -59.04
N VAL A 571 -1.75 16.96 -57.83
CA VAL A 571 -1.34 15.58 -57.48
C VAL A 571 -2.06 15.16 -56.19
N ASP A 572 -2.54 13.91 -56.16
CA ASP A 572 -3.33 13.37 -55.05
C ASP A 572 -3.19 11.83 -54.91
N ASP A 573 -3.79 11.24 -53.88
CA ASP A 573 -3.95 9.79 -53.67
C ASP A 573 -2.65 8.97 -53.83
N ILE A 574 -1.57 9.38 -53.16
CA ILE A 574 -0.26 8.73 -53.24
C ILE A 574 -0.24 7.48 -52.36
N SER A 575 0.23 6.35 -52.90
CA SER A 575 0.48 5.12 -52.15
C SER A 575 1.76 4.41 -52.61
N LEU A 576 2.46 3.77 -51.68
CA LEU A 576 3.62 2.94 -51.95
C LEU A 576 3.50 1.62 -51.19
N ILE A 577 3.46 0.51 -51.92
CA ILE A 577 3.27 -0.83 -51.35
C ILE A 577 4.34 -1.81 -51.85
N GLU A 578 4.81 -2.71 -50.98
CA GLU A 578 5.67 -3.82 -51.40
C GLU A 578 4.91 -4.78 -52.31
N THR A 579 5.55 -5.30 -53.37
CA THR A 579 4.93 -6.17 -54.37
C THR A 579 5.66 -7.51 -54.49
N PRO A 580 4.97 -8.67 -54.35
CA PRO A 580 3.52 -8.82 -54.14
C PRO A 580 3.08 -8.64 -52.67
N ALA A 581 1.86 -8.11 -52.45
CA ALA A 581 1.30 -7.88 -51.12
C ALA A 581 1.11 -9.19 -50.31
N CYS A 582 1.29 -9.12 -48.99
CA CYS A 582 1.10 -10.24 -48.07
C CYS A 582 -0.40 -10.56 -47.88
N PRO A 583 -0.91 -11.73 -48.33
CA PRO A 583 -2.35 -11.99 -48.32
C PRO A 583 -2.91 -12.14 -46.91
N VAL A 584 -4.16 -11.75 -46.65
CA VAL A 584 -4.80 -11.93 -45.34
C VAL A 584 -5.42 -13.34 -45.24
N PRO A 585 -5.20 -14.09 -44.13
CA PRO A 585 -5.93 -15.34 -43.88
C PRO A 585 -7.46 -15.15 -43.92
N ALA A 586 -8.21 -16.18 -44.30
CA ALA A 586 -9.65 -16.10 -44.53
C ALA A 586 -10.44 -17.21 -43.80
N ALA A 587 -11.76 -17.07 -43.76
CA ALA A 587 -12.69 -18.04 -43.17
C ALA A 587 -12.37 -18.42 -41.70
N VAL A 588 -12.04 -17.41 -40.88
CA VAL A 588 -11.79 -17.60 -39.45
C VAL A 588 -13.08 -18.00 -38.74
N SER A 589 -13.03 -19.05 -37.92
CA SER A 589 -14.16 -19.54 -37.11
C SER A 589 -13.71 -20.32 -35.88
N THR A 590 -14.55 -20.45 -34.86
CA THR A 590 -14.28 -21.25 -33.66
C THR A 590 -15.08 -22.55 -33.62
N SER A 591 -14.58 -23.55 -32.92
CA SER A 591 -15.26 -24.85 -32.76
C SER A 591 -14.81 -25.57 -31.47
N GLY A 592 -15.68 -26.40 -30.90
CA GLY A 592 -15.33 -27.17 -29.70
C GLY A 592 -15.05 -26.30 -28.46
N THR A 593 -15.78 -25.19 -28.31
CA THR A 593 -15.62 -24.30 -27.16
C THR A 593 -16.02 -24.99 -25.86
N THR A 594 -15.16 -24.86 -24.86
CA THR A 594 -15.31 -25.34 -23.49
C THR A 594 -15.21 -24.16 -22.53
N TYR A 595 -15.41 -24.38 -21.23
CA TYR A 595 -15.26 -23.32 -20.22
C TYR A 595 -13.83 -22.77 -20.13
N ASN A 596 -12.83 -23.45 -20.69
CA ASN A 596 -11.42 -23.05 -20.59
C ASN A 596 -10.66 -23.02 -21.93
N GLY A 597 -11.37 -23.02 -23.07
CA GLY A 597 -10.70 -22.98 -24.37
C GLY A 597 -11.59 -23.20 -25.58
N THR A 598 -11.02 -23.05 -26.77
CA THR A 598 -11.69 -23.32 -28.07
C THR A 598 -10.66 -23.68 -29.15
N ASN A 599 -11.12 -24.22 -30.28
CA ASN A 599 -10.30 -24.39 -31.48
C ASN A 599 -10.59 -23.29 -32.51
N VAL A 600 -9.54 -22.63 -32.99
CA VAL A 600 -9.58 -21.62 -34.06
C VAL A 600 -9.28 -22.29 -35.39
N ASN A 601 -10.19 -22.12 -36.36
CA ASN A 601 -10.09 -22.62 -37.72
C ASN A 601 -9.90 -21.44 -38.67
N PHE A 602 -9.07 -21.60 -39.69
CA PHE A 602 -8.85 -20.62 -40.75
C PHE A 602 -8.37 -21.29 -42.05
N THR A 603 -8.43 -20.56 -43.16
CA THR A 603 -7.91 -20.94 -44.49
C THR A 603 -6.95 -19.87 -45.00
N CYS A 604 -5.97 -20.27 -45.83
CA CYS A 604 -4.95 -19.34 -46.28
C CYS A 604 -4.52 -19.68 -47.72
N SER A 605 -5.09 -18.99 -48.71
CA SER A 605 -4.75 -19.20 -50.13
C SER A 605 -3.65 -18.22 -50.56
N GLY A 606 -2.48 -18.73 -50.95
CA GLY A 606 -1.34 -17.90 -51.37
C GLY A 606 -0.44 -17.42 -50.24
N CYS A 607 -0.67 -17.92 -49.02
CA CYS A 607 0.14 -17.60 -47.84
C CYS A 607 1.50 -18.28 -47.95
N THR A 608 2.57 -17.50 -47.83
CA THR A 608 3.95 -17.96 -48.02
C THR A 608 4.71 -18.09 -46.71
N GLY A 609 4.17 -17.58 -45.61
CA GLY A 609 4.84 -17.61 -44.32
C GLY A 609 3.96 -18.06 -43.14
N SER A 610 4.36 -17.68 -41.93
CA SER A 610 3.86 -18.24 -40.67
C SER A 610 2.58 -17.56 -40.21
N VAL A 611 1.57 -18.31 -39.74
CA VAL A 611 0.31 -17.73 -39.27
C VAL A 611 0.38 -17.37 -37.79
N ILE A 612 -0.22 -16.24 -37.43
CA ILE A 612 -0.36 -15.73 -36.07
C ILE A 612 -1.84 -15.68 -35.73
N ILE A 613 -2.21 -16.26 -34.59
CA ILE A 613 -3.51 -16.04 -33.96
C ILE A 613 -3.30 -15.11 -32.79
N GLU A 614 -4.11 -14.07 -32.70
CA GLU A 614 -4.18 -13.18 -31.55
C GLU A 614 -5.58 -13.23 -30.94
N PHE A 615 -5.67 -13.27 -29.61
CA PHE A 615 -6.95 -13.23 -28.90
C PHE A 615 -6.84 -12.43 -27.59
N GLY A 616 -7.91 -11.74 -27.24
CA GLY A 616 -8.03 -10.94 -26.01
C GLY A 616 -9.49 -10.79 -25.58
N GLU A 617 -9.72 -10.42 -24.32
CA GLU A 617 -11.06 -10.20 -23.78
C GLU A 617 -11.77 -9.08 -24.56
N ALA A 618 -13.04 -9.30 -24.91
CA ALA A 618 -13.81 -8.38 -25.75
C ALA A 618 -14.31 -7.17 -24.93
N PRO A 619 -14.25 -5.94 -25.48
CA PRO A 619 -13.70 -5.59 -26.80
C PRO A 619 -12.17 -5.60 -26.80
N HIS A 620 -11.57 -6.23 -27.81
CA HIS A 620 -10.12 -6.32 -27.98
C HIS A 620 -9.68 -5.49 -29.18
N THR A 621 -8.58 -4.75 -29.03
CA THR A 621 -7.93 -4.09 -30.18
C THR A 621 -6.69 -4.89 -30.53
N PRO A 622 -6.63 -5.50 -31.72
CA PRO A 622 -5.52 -6.37 -32.07
C PRO A 622 -4.22 -5.57 -32.28
N GLY A 623 -3.09 -6.23 -32.03
CA GLY A 623 -1.78 -5.70 -32.36
C GLY A 623 -1.48 -5.77 -33.86
N VAL A 624 -0.34 -5.21 -34.23
CA VAL A 624 0.17 -5.24 -35.61
C VAL A 624 1.50 -6.01 -35.65
N GLY A 625 1.86 -6.53 -36.82
CA GLY A 625 3.12 -7.26 -36.97
C GLY A 625 3.24 -8.49 -36.05
N ALA A 626 4.39 -8.68 -35.42
CA ALA A 626 4.63 -9.79 -34.49
C ALA A 626 4.08 -9.57 -33.07
N THR A 627 3.56 -8.38 -32.75
CA THR A 627 3.20 -8.01 -31.37
C THR A 627 1.70 -8.11 -31.13
N ALA A 628 1.32 -8.43 -29.89
CA ALA A 628 -0.07 -8.45 -29.48
C ALA A 628 -0.52 -7.03 -29.14
N GLY A 629 -1.82 -6.78 -29.29
CA GLY A 629 -2.47 -5.61 -28.71
C GLY A 629 -2.41 -5.67 -27.19
N SER A 630 -2.66 -4.54 -26.53
CA SER A 630 -2.69 -4.50 -25.06
C SER A 630 -3.71 -5.50 -24.52
N GLY A 631 -3.28 -6.37 -23.61
CA GLY A 631 -4.13 -7.44 -23.06
C GLY A 631 -4.36 -8.64 -23.99
N GLY A 632 -3.75 -8.65 -25.17
CA GLY A 632 -3.84 -9.75 -26.14
C GLY A 632 -2.78 -10.83 -25.90
N THR A 633 -3.11 -12.06 -26.29
CA THR A 633 -2.21 -13.22 -26.32
C THR A 633 -2.01 -13.67 -27.76
N ILE A 634 -0.79 -14.05 -28.12
CA ILE A 634 -0.44 -14.54 -29.46
C ILE A 634 -0.03 -16.01 -29.44
N VAL A 635 -0.49 -16.75 -30.45
CA VAL A 635 0.08 -18.02 -30.89
C VAL A 635 0.76 -17.79 -32.24
N SER A 636 2.10 -17.85 -32.26
CA SER A 636 2.90 -17.79 -33.49
C SER A 636 3.10 -19.17 -34.10
N GLY A 637 3.17 -19.25 -35.44
CA GLY A 637 3.27 -20.55 -36.13
C GLY A 637 2.00 -21.41 -35.99
N ALA A 638 0.85 -20.77 -35.86
CA ALA A 638 -0.42 -21.44 -35.66
C ALA A 638 -0.80 -22.31 -36.86
N VAL A 639 -1.43 -23.46 -36.56
CA VAL A 639 -1.99 -24.38 -37.56
C VAL A 639 -3.52 -24.33 -37.55
N SER A 640 -4.20 -24.86 -38.56
CA SER A 640 -5.67 -24.89 -38.60
C SER A 640 -6.15 -26.34 -38.56
N PRO A 641 -6.93 -26.77 -37.53
CA PRO A 641 -7.34 -26.02 -36.34
C PRO A 641 -6.23 -25.83 -35.28
N GLN A 642 -6.25 -24.71 -34.56
CA GLN A 642 -5.39 -24.42 -33.40
C GLN A 642 -6.20 -24.37 -32.10
N ALA A 643 -5.83 -25.16 -31.10
CA ALA A 643 -6.40 -25.04 -29.75
C ALA A 643 -5.80 -23.82 -29.02
N ILE A 644 -6.66 -23.05 -28.34
CA ILE A 644 -6.29 -21.93 -27.46
C ILE A 644 -6.96 -22.06 -26.10
N SER A 645 -6.26 -21.62 -25.05
CA SER A 645 -6.77 -21.60 -23.67
C SER A 645 -7.41 -20.25 -23.37
N LEU A 646 -8.58 -20.28 -22.74
CA LEU A 646 -9.39 -19.11 -22.43
C LEU A 646 -9.84 -19.17 -20.97
N ASP A 647 -10.13 -18.02 -20.37
CA ASP A 647 -10.71 -17.99 -19.02
C ASP A 647 -12.21 -18.29 -19.07
N PRO A 648 -12.80 -18.88 -18.01
CA PRO A 648 -14.23 -19.19 -17.94
C PRO A 648 -15.11 -17.94 -17.81
N SER A 649 -16.36 -18.03 -18.29
CA SER A 649 -17.35 -16.93 -18.28
C SER A 649 -16.90 -15.64 -18.97
N THR A 650 -15.97 -15.72 -19.93
CA THR A 650 -15.34 -14.55 -20.56
C THR A 650 -15.61 -14.56 -22.06
N THR A 651 -15.86 -13.38 -22.62
CA THR A 651 -16.01 -13.21 -24.07
C THR A 651 -14.70 -12.71 -24.65
N TYR A 652 -14.23 -13.34 -25.73
CA TYR A 652 -12.99 -13.02 -26.42
C TYR A 652 -13.25 -12.61 -27.87
N GLU A 653 -12.40 -11.75 -28.41
CA GLU A 653 -12.27 -11.52 -29.85
C GLU A 653 -10.96 -12.12 -30.36
N ILE A 654 -11.05 -12.82 -31.49
CA ILE A 654 -9.95 -13.57 -32.12
C ILE A 654 -9.66 -12.98 -33.49
N TYR A 655 -8.38 -12.76 -33.76
CA TYR A 655 -7.84 -12.23 -35.01
C TYR A 655 -6.78 -13.18 -35.56
N VAL A 656 -6.72 -13.30 -36.88
CA VAL A 656 -5.69 -14.11 -37.55
C VAL A 656 -4.97 -13.24 -38.58
N ARG A 657 -3.64 -13.35 -38.64
CA ARG A 657 -2.80 -12.70 -39.65
C ARG A 657 -1.64 -13.62 -40.02
N GLN A 658 -0.89 -13.31 -41.05
CA GLN A 658 0.34 -14.05 -41.37
C GLN A 658 1.56 -13.14 -41.39
N ASP A 659 2.71 -13.76 -41.18
CA ASP A 659 4.05 -13.24 -41.38
C ASP A 659 4.61 -13.82 -42.67
N CYS A 660 4.59 -13.06 -43.77
CA CYS A 660 5.21 -13.39 -45.04
C CYS A 660 6.75 -13.26 -45.03
N SER A 661 7.36 -12.85 -43.90
CA SER A 661 8.81 -12.72 -43.69
C SER A 661 9.51 -11.77 -44.67
N LEU A 662 8.80 -10.72 -45.09
CA LEU A 662 9.37 -9.60 -45.86
C LEU A 662 10.18 -8.68 -44.94
N SER A 663 11.22 -8.08 -45.50
CA SER A 663 12.33 -7.44 -44.78
C SER A 663 11.98 -6.14 -44.04
N LEU A 664 10.75 -5.63 -44.16
CA LEU A 664 10.35 -4.33 -43.59
C LEU A 664 8.87 -4.30 -43.17
N ASP A 665 8.46 -5.30 -42.39
CA ASP A 665 7.09 -5.60 -41.92
C ASP A 665 6.19 -6.39 -42.88
N GLY A 666 6.69 -7.56 -43.29
CA GLY A 666 5.97 -8.53 -44.11
C GLY A 666 4.76 -9.20 -43.49
N PHE A 667 3.96 -8.53 -42.66
CA PHE A 667 2.75 -9.09 -42.09
C PHE A 667 1.52 -8.68 -42.92
N SER A 668 0.51 -9.55 -42.96
CA SER A 668 -0.80 -9.18 -43.48
C SER A 668 -1.57 -8.35 -42.44
N ASP A 669 -2.61 -7.64 -42.88
CA ASP A 669 -3.63 -7.11 -41.98
C ASP A 669 -4.24 -8.23 -41.13
N ASN A 670 -4.81 -7.86 -39.98
CA ASN A 670 -5.65 -8.76 -39.19
C ASN A 670 -6.97 -9.05 -39.91
N THR A 671 -7.49 -10.26 -39.77
CA THR A 671 -8.88 -10.56 -40.15
C THR A 671 -9.89 -9.71 -39.38
N THR A 672 -11.14 -9.70 -39.83
CA THR A 672 -12.26 -9.27 -38.98
C THR A 672 -12.34 -10.14 -37.72
N ALA A 673 -12.73 -9.54 -36.60
CA ALA A 673 -12.85 -10.22 -35.31
C ALA A 673 -13.84 -11.39 -35.38
N VAL A 674 -13.47 -12.52 -34.77
CA VAL A 674 -14.39 -13.62 -34.45
C VAL A 674 -14.60 -13.65 -32.94
N THR A 675 -15.84 -13.49 -32.50
CA THR A 675 -16.18 -13.49 -31.08
C THR A 675 -16.49 -14.90 -30.58
N VAL A 676 -16.00 -15.25 -29.39
CA VAL A 676 -16.34 -16.49 -28.68
C VAL A 676 -16.54 -16.21 -27.20
N SER A 677 -17.59 -16.78 -26.60
CA SER A 677 -17.82 -16.71 -25.15
C SER A 677 -17.61 -18.09 -24.55
N THR A 678 -16.79 -18.17 -23.49
CA THR A 678 -16.68 -19.38 -22.69
C THR A 678 -17.83 -19.46 -21.68
N PRO A 679 -18.42 -20.65 -21.47
CA PRO A 679 -19.41 -20.83 -20.41
C PRO A 679 -18.76 -20.76 -19.02
N ALA A 680 -19.60 -20.70 -17.97
CA ALA A 680 -19.15 -20.83 -16.60
C ALA A 680 -18.55 -22.22 -16.33
N PRO A 681 -17.61 -22.34 -15.38
CA PRO A 681 -17.03 -23.63 -15.04
C PRO A 681 -18.09 -24.57 -14.44
N PRO A 682 -17.90 -25.90 -14.56
CA PRO A 682 -18.74 -26.86 -13.85
C PRO A 682 -18.63 -26.69 -12.32
N PRO A 683 -19.59 -27.22 -11.54
CA PRO A 683 -19.56 -27.17 -10.09
C PRO A 683 -18.31 -27.84 -9.51
N ALA A 684 -17.84 -27.43 -8.33
CA ALA A 684 -16.63 -28.00 -7.73
C ALA A 684 -16.73 -29.52 -7.48
N ASN A 685 -17.95 -30.03 -7.36
CA ASN A 685 -18.27 -31.43 -7.17
C ASN A 685 -18.76 -32.13 -8.44
N ASP A 686 -18.42 -31.61 -9.63
CA ASP A 686 -18.66 -32.28 -10.92
C ASP A 686 -18.02 -33.67 -10.96
N GLU A 687 -16.80 -33.77 -10.42
CA GLU A 687 -16.08 -35.03 -10.30
C GLU A 687 -16.19 -35.59 -8.89
N CYS A 688 -16.23 -36.92 -8.77
CA CYS A 688 -16.34 -37.59 -7.48
C CYS A 688 -15.23 -37.20 -6.48
N ALA A 689 -14.02 -36.89 -6.97
CA ALA A 689 -12.92 -36.44 -6.11
C ALA A 689 -13.23 -35.11 -5.39
N GLY A 690 -14.14 -34.30 -5.94
CA GLY A 690 -14.63 -33.04 -5.36
C GLY A 690 -15.95 -33.18 -4.60
N ALA A 691 -16.38 -34.39 -4.26
CA ALA A 691 -17.66 -34.64 -3.59
C ALA A 691 -17.85 -33.76 -2.33
N ILE A 692 -18.99 -33.07 -2.23
CA ILE A 692 -19.32 -32.24 -1.06
C ILE A 692 -19.79 -33.11 0.10
N SER A 693 -19.19 -32.93 1.28
CA SER A 693 -19.60 -33.63 2.50
C SER A 693 -20.93 -33.09 3.06
N LEU A 694 -21.95 -33.93 3.14
CA LEU A 694 -23.23 -33.66 3.78
C LEU A 694 -23.14 -33.99 5.28
N ILE A 695 -23.80 -33.16 6.08
CA ILE A 695 -24.03 -33.43 7.50
C ILE A 695 -25.20 -34.41 7.59
N THR A 696 -25.00 -35.55 8.26
CA THR A 696 -26.07 -36.53 8.48
C THR A 696 -26.87 -36.22 9.74
N GLY A 697 -28.19 -36.11 9.61
CA GLY A 697 -29.13 -36.03 10.74
C GLY A 697 -29.93 -37.32 10.93
N PHE A 698 -31.08 -37.22 11.57
CA PHE A 698 -32.13 -38.24 11.66
C PHE A 698 -33.42 -37.84 10.93
N SER A 699 -33.44 -36.63 10.40
CA SER A 699 -34.45 -36.11 9.49
C SER A 699 -33.79 -35.08 8.56
N CYS A 700 -34.48 -34.72 7.49
CA CYS A 700 -34.00 -33.71 6.55
C CYS A 700 -34.17 -32.29 7.13
N VAL A 701 -33.22 -31.87 7.97
CA VAL A 701 -33.16 -30.51 8.54
C VAL A 701 -32.02 -29.75 7.87
N ALA A 702 -32.32 -28.56 7.35
CA ALA A 702 -31.37 -27.68 6.65
C ALA A 702 -30.65 -28.36 5.46
N PRO A 703 -31.37 -28.70 4.38
CA PRO A 703 -30.78 -29.38 3.24
C PRO A 703 -29.72 -28.51 2.54
N THR A 704 -28.74 -29.18 1.91
CA THR A 704 -27.65 -28.54 1.18
C THR A 704 -28.13 -28.17 -0.22
N ASN A 705 -27.89 -26.93 -0.66
CA ASN A 705 -28.19 -26.51 -2.02
C ASN A 705 -27.21 -27.18 -3.01
N GLY A 706 -27.73 -27.66 -4.13
CA GLY A 706 -26.98 -28.29 -5.20
C GLY A 706 -27.38 -27.76 -6.58
N THR A 707 -26.51 -27.97 -7.57
CA THR A 707 -26.81 -27.66 -8.97
C THR A 707 -26.02 -28.57 -9.89
N VAL A 708 -26.63 -28.98 -11.00
CA VAL A 708 -25.93 -29.64 -12.12
C VAL A 708 -25.52 -28.64 -13.22
N ALA A 709 -25.64 -27.32 -12.99
CA ALA A 709 -25.35 -26.32 -14.02
C ALA A 709 -23.93 -26.46 -14.59
N ASN A 710 -23.82 -26.61 -15.91
CA ASN A 710 -22.56 -26.83 -16.64
C ASN A 710 -21.78 -28.09 -16.25
N SER A 711 -22.35 -29.00 -15.45
CA SER A 711 -21.71 -30.26 -15.10
C SER A 711 -21.42 -31.11 -16.33
N THR A 712 -20.37 -31.91 -16.23
CA THR A 712 -19.98 -32.91 -17.22
C THR A 712 -20.40 -34.30 -16.76
N GLN A 713 -20.17 -35.30 -17.60
CA GLN A 713 -20.45 -36.68 -17.23
C GLN A 713 -19.19 -37.34 -16.69
N SER A 714 -19.06 -37.41 -15.36
CA SER A 714 -17.89 -38.05 -14.72
C SER A 714 -17.81 -39.54 -15.04
N ILE A 715 -18.94 -40.26 -15.05
CA ILE A 715 -19.04 -41.69 -15.45
C ILE A 715 -20.36 -41.98 -16.20
N ALA A 716 -20.51 -43.14 -16.84
CA ALA A 716 -21.76 -43.47 -17.54
C ALA A 716 -22.98 -43.58 -16.58
N PRO A 717 -24.21 -43.24 -17.02
CA PRO A 717 -25.44 -43.44 -16.23
C PRO A 717 -25.64 -44.90 -15.85
N ILE A 718 -26.20 -45.17 -14.67
CA ILE A 718 -26.55 -46.53 -14.24
C ILE A 718 -27.98 -46.90 -14.67
N PHE A 719 -28.32 -48.17 -14.53
CA PHE A 719 -29.72 -48.61 -14.60
C PHE A 719 -30.36 -48.50 -13.22
N CYS A 720 -31.34 -47.61 -13.07
CA CYS A 720 -32.13 -47.44 -11.86
C CYS A 720 -33.63 -47.59 -12.15
N GLY A 721 -34.04 -48.75 -12.69
CA GLY A 721 -35.37 -48.92 -13.27
C GLY A 721 -35.45 -48.38 -14.70
N PHE A 722 -34.90 -47.20 -14.95
CA PHE A 722 -34.59 -46.65 -16.27
C PHE A 722 -33.10 -46.29 -16.40
N THR A 723 -32.65 -45.92 -17.61
CA THR A 723 -31.28 -45.47 -17.88
C THR A 723 -31.33 -44.17 -18.66
N SER A 724 -30.77 -43.11 -18.10
CA SER A 724 -30.63 -41.80 -18.75
C SER A 724 -29.72 -41.89 -19.97
N ALA A 725 -29.90 -40.95 -20.91
CA ALA A 725 -29.07 -40.88 -22.10
C ALA A 725 -27.67 -40.30 -21.81
N ALA A 726 -27.57 -39.40 -20.82
CA ALA A 726 -26.34 -38.82 -20.30
C ALA A 726 -26.52 -38.58 -18.80
N ALA A 727 -25.42 -38.44 -18.07
CA ALA A 727 -25.45 -38.12 -16.65
C ALA A 727 -24.51 -36.94 -16.39
N PHE A 728 -24.99 -35.73 -16.70
CA PHE A 728 -24.36 -34.50 -16.25
C PHE A 728 -24.52 -34.44 -14.73
N ASP A 729 -23.47 -34.82 -14.02
CA ASP A 729 -23.57 -35.28 -12.65
C ASP A 729 -22.76 -34.46 -11.66
N VAL A 730 -23.19 -34.52 -10.41
CA VAL A 730 -22.46 -33.94 -9.29
C VAL A 730 -22.44 -34.92 -8.12
N TRP A 731 -21.45 -34.77 -7.26
CA TRP A 731 -21.12 -35.74 -6.22
C TRP A 731 -21.20 -35.14 -4.82
N TYR A 732 -21.67 -35.97 -3.90
CA TYR A 732 -21.71 -35.70 -2.46
C TYR A 732 -21.17 -36.91 -1.72
N SER A 733 -20.83 -36.72 -0.46
CA SER A 733 -20.48 -37.81 0.45
C SER A 733 -21.09 -37.58 1.82
N PHE A 734 -21.28 -38.64 2.60
CA PHE A 734 -21.73 -38.52 3.98
C PHE A 734 -21.21 -39.69 4.81
N VAL A 735 -21.09 -39.49 6.13
CA VAL A 735 -20.73 -40.55 7.08
C VAL A 735 -22.00 -41.05 7.75
N ALA A 736 -22.33 -42.34 7.63
CA ALA A 736 -23.57 -42.87 8.19
C ALA A 736 -23.58 -42.80 9.72
N ASN A 737 -24.68 -42.29 10.29
CA ASN A 737 -24.91 -42.21 11.74
C ASN A 737 -25.91 -43.27 12.27
N ALA A 738 -26.44 -44.11 11.39
CA ALA A 738 -27.37 -45.20 11.71
C ALA A 738 -27.06 -46.43 10.85
N THR A 739 -27.74 -47.55 11.12
CA THR A 739 -27.62 -48.80 10.32
C THR A 739 -28.45 -48.79 9.04
N GLU A 740 -29.24 -47.73 8.86
CA GLU A 740 -30.02 -47.46 7.67
C GLU A 740 -29.99 -45.94 7.45
N SER A 741 -29.77 -45.53 6.21
CA SER A 741 -29.75 -44.12 5.82
C SER A 741 -30.69 -43.87 4.65
N THR A 742 -31.27 -42.68 4.64
CA THR A 742 -32.08 -42.14 3.56
C THR A 742 -31.38 -40.93 2.97
N VAL A 743 -31.38 -40.82 1.65
CA VAL A 743 -30.96 -39.61 0.93
C VAL A 743 -32.17 -39.10 0.15
N ASP A 744 -32.48 -37.82 0.37
CA ASP A 744 -33.53 -37.11 -0.37
C ASP A 744 -32.88 -36.04 -1.26
N VAL A 745 -33.37 -35.94 -2.50
CA VAL A 745 -33.04 -34.88 -3.45
C VAL A 745 -34.33 -34.21 -3.91
N ASP A 746 -34.53 -32.97 -3.51
CA ASP A 746 -35.68 -32.14 -3.92
C ASP A 746 -35.29 -31.31 -5.15
N GLY A 747 -35.75 -31.75 -6.32
CA GLY A 747 -35.45 -31.12 -7.60
C GLY A 747 -36.24 -29.83 -7.84
N SER A 748 -35.67 -28.91 -8.60
CA SER A 748 -36.43 -27.77 -9.15
C SER A 748 -37.36 -28.20 -10.29
N SER A 749 -38.21 -27.29 -10.77
CA SER A 749 -39.34 -27.58 -11.67
C SER A 749 -39.01 -28.31 -12.99
N SER A 750 -37.76 -28.26 -13.47
CA SER A 750 -37.33 -29.00 -14.65
C SER A 750 -36.28 -30.08 -14.36
N PHE A 751 -35.94 -30.32 -13.09
CA PHE A 751 -34.93 -31.29 -12.67
C PHE A 751 -35.62 -32.60 -12.26
N ASP A 752 -35.35 -33.67 -13.01
CA ASP A 752 -35.81 -35.04 -12.75
C ASP A 752 -34.68 -35.83 -12.10
N ALA A 753 -34.64 -35.82 -10.77
CA ALA A 753 -33.49 -36.27 -10.01
C ALA A 753 -33.31 -37.79 -10.04
N ILE A 754 -32.09 -38.24 -10.29
CA ILE A 754 -31.66 -39.62 -10.07
C ILE A 754 -30.60 -39.64 -8.98
N ILE A 755 -30.80 -40.52 -8.00
CA ILE A 755 -29.85 -40.74 -6.91
C ILE A 755 -29.12 -42.06 -7.15
N ASP A 756 -27.78 -42.04 -7.25
CA ASP A 756 -26.91 -43.21 -7.35
C ASP A 756 -26.00 -43.27 -6.11
N ILE A 757 -26.31 -44.21 -5.21
CA ILE A 757 -25.57 -44.41 -3.96
C ILE A 757 -24.42 -45.38 -4.19
N ARG A 758 -23.23 -44.98 -3.73
CA ARG A 758 -22.00 -45.73 -3.95
C ARG A 758 -21.15 -45.93 -2.70
N GLU A 759 -20.45 -47.05 -2.70
CA GLU A 759 -19.57 -47.50 -1.61
C GLU A 759 -18.14 -47.77 -2.13
N GLY A 760 -17.15 -47.57 -1.26
CA GLY A 760 -15.74 -47.85 -1.53
C GLY A 760 -14.95 -46.60 -1.95
N ALA A 761 -13.78 -46.79 -2.54
CA ALA A 761 -12.98 -45.68 -3.04
C ALA A 761 -13.67 -45.02 -4.24
N CYS A 762 -13.89 -43.71 -4.14
CA CYS A 762 -14.44 -42.85 -5.20
C CYS A 762 -13.90 -43.20 -6.61
N PRO A 763 -14.76 -43.44 -7.63
CA PRO A 763 -16.22 -43.31 -7.63
C PRO A 763 -17.01 -44.49 -7.06
N GLY A 764 -16.35 -45.55 -6.59
CA GLY A 764 -16.99 -46.66 -5.87
C GLY A 764 -17.91 -47.54 -6.73
N VAL A 765 -18.55 -48.51 -6.06
CA VAL A 765 -19.55 -49.40 -6.65
C VAL A 765 -20.95 -48.94 -6.27
N ASN A 766 -21.90 -49.01 -7.21
CA ASN A 766 -23.31 -48.75 -6.92
C ASN A 766 -23.87 -49.81 -5.96
N ILE A 767 -24.58 -49.36 -4.92
CA ILE A 767 -25.22 -50.23 -3.92
C ILE A 767 -26.73 -50.00 -3.79
N ALA A 768 -27.21 -48.80 -4.13
CA ALA A 768 -28.62 -48.45 -4.15
C ALA A 768 -28.84 -47.28 -5.12
N CYS A 769 -30.07 -47.10 -5.59
CA CYS A 769 -30.41 -45.96 -6.41
C CYS A 769 -31.92 -45.66 -6.32
N ALA A 770 -32.32 -44.47 -6.73
CA ALA A 770 -33.73 -44.14 -6.93
C ALA A 770 -33.95 -43.20 -8.15
N ASP A 771 -35.07 -43.46 -8.83
CA ASP A 771 -35.63 -42.76 -10.01
C ASP A 771 -37.15 -43.08 -10.00
N ALA A 772 -37.84 -42.53 -9.01
CA ALA A 772 -39.24 -42.85 -8.68
C ALA A 772 -40.17 -41.65 -8.87
N THR A 773 -39.62 -40.44 -8.97
CA THR A 773 -40.35 -39.21 -9.19
C THR A 773 -40.14 -38.67 -10.61
N GLY A 774 -40.66 -37.48 -10.88
CA GLY A 774 -40.46 -36.77 -12.14
C GLY A 774 -39.96 -35.37 -11.82
N ASN A 775 -39.87 -34.50 -12.84
CA ASN A 775 -39.45 -33.11 -12.68
C ASN A 775 -40.07 -32.39 -11.47
N GLY A 776 -39.22 -31.84 -10.60
CA GLY A 776 -39.64 -31.10 -9.41
C GLY A 776 -40.17 -31.96 -8.26
N GLY A 777 -39.99 -33.28 -8.34
CA GLY A 777 -40.28 -34.22 -7.27
C GLY A 777 -39.14 -34.34 -6.27
N VAL A 778 -39.47 -34.80 -5.06
CA VAL A 778 -38.50 -35.26 -4.07
C VAL A 778 -38.18 -36.72 -4.36
N GLU A 779 -36.98 -36.98 -4.86
CA GLU A 779 -36.46 -38.32 -5.05
C GLU A 779 -35.86 -38.83 -3.73
N SER A 780 -36.13 -40.08 -3.36
CA SER A 780 -35.75 -40.62 -2.05
C SER A 780 -35.25 -42.05 -2.18
N VAL A 781 -34.09 -42.35 -1.57
CA VAL A 781 -33.55 -43.71 -1.48
C VAL A 781 -33.17 -44.06 -0.05
N THR A 782 -33.71 -45.17 0.47
CA THR A 782 -33.35 -45.74 1.78
C THR A 782 -32.58 -47.03 1.59
N PHE A 783 -31.45 -47.19 2.28
CA PHE A 783 -30.55 -48.32 2.13
C PHE A 783 -29.81 -48.66 3.43
N PRO A 784 -29.41 -49.93 3.63
CA PRO A 784 -28.64 -50.32 4.80
C PRO A 784 -27.24 -49.69 4.76
N THR A 785 -26.78 -49.23 5.91
CA THR A 785 -25.48 -48.60 6.09
C THR A 785 -24.74 -49.15 7.31
N VAL A 786 -23.44 -48.90 7.37
CA VAL A 786 -22.62 -49.20 8.55
C VAL A 786 -22.24 -47.88 9.20
N VAL A 787 -22.59 -47.72 10.48
CA VAL A 787 -22.29 -46.51 11.27
C VAL A 787 -20.79 -46.19 11.19
N GLY A 788 -20.46 -44.94 10.90
CA GLY A 788 -19.09 -44.45 10.74
C GLY A 788 -18.47 -44.66 9.35
N GLN A 789 -19.09 -45.44 8.46
CA GLN A 789 -18.62 -45.59 7.08
C GLN A 789 -19.04 -44.41 6.20
N THR A 790 -18.15 -43.99 5.29
CA THR A 790 -18.43 -42.98 4.27
C THR A 790 -19.09 -43.60 3.04
N TYR A 791 -20.17 -42.97 2.58
CA TYR A 791 -20.86 -43.29 1.33
C TYR A 791 -20.80 -42.08 0.39
N TYR A 792 -20.84 -42.35 -0.92
CA TYR A 792 -20.91 -41.32 -1.96
C TYR A 792 -22.30 -41.31 -2.58
N VAL A 793 -22.78 -40.11 -2.90
CA VAL A 793 -24.05 -39.88 -3.58
C VAL A 793 -23.75 -39.16 -4.89
N ARG A 794 -24.10 -39.77 -6.00
CA ARG A 794 -24.07 -39.15 -7.31
C ARG A 794 -25.48 -38.73 -7.68
N VAL A 795 -25.65 -37.48 -8.09
CA VAL A 795 -26.93 -36.87 -8.45
C VAL A 795 -26.87 -36.36 -9.88
N TYR A 796 -27.85 -36.71 -10.70
CA TYR A 796 -27.96 -36.24 -12.08
C TYR A 796 -29.41 -36.21 -12.56
N ASP A 797 -29.66 -35.52 -13.67
CA ASP A 797 -30.98 -35.42 -14.30
C ASP A 797 -31.24 -36.64 -15.21
N TYR A 798 -32.50 -37.10 -15.31
CA TYR A 798 -32.89 -38.17 -16.24
C TYR A 798 -32.75 -37.78 -17.73
N GLY A 799 -32.90 -36.49 -18.04
CA GLY A 799 -32.90 -35.95 -19.40
C GLY A 799 -31.59 -36.14 -20.18
N SER A 800 -31.67 -35.93 -21.49
CA SER A 800 -30.50 -36.05 -22.39
C SER A 800 -29.64 -34.78 -22.48
N SER A 801 -30.01 -33.72 -21.76
CA SER A 801 -29.38 -32.39 -21.76
C SER A 801 -29.55 -31.76 -20.39
N LEU A 802 -28.70 -30.80 -20.05
CA LEU A 802 -28.84 -30.04 -18.81
C LEU A 802 -30.24 -29.40 -18.69
N PRO A 803 -30.89 -29.51 -17.51
CA PRO A 803 -32.21 -28.95 -17.28
C PRO A 803 -32.18 -27.41 -17.20
N THR A 804 -33.30 -26.76 -17.55
CA THR A 804 -33.40 -25.29 -17.60
C THR A 804 -33.35 -24.62 -16.23
N THR A 805 -33.81 -25.33 -15.19
CA THR A 805 -33.60 -25.03 -13.77
C THR A 805 -32.77 -26.20 -13.23
N PRO A 806 -31.44 -26.07 -13.13
CA PRO A 806 -30.55 -27.16 -12.72
C PRO A 806 -30.34 -27.28 -11.21
N GLU A 807 -31.04 -26.49 -10.41
CA GLU A 807 -30.92 -26.48 -8.96
C GLU A 807 -31.74 -27.60 -8.29
N PHE A 808 -31.27 -28.03 -7.13
CA PHE A 808 -31.95 -28.95 -6.22
C PHE A 808 -31.48 -28.72 -4.77
N THR A 809 -32.11 -29.36 -3.81
CA THR A 809 -31.56 -29.49 -2.45
C THR A 809 -31.38 -30.96 -2.08
N ILE A 810 -30.37 -31.27 -1.27
CA ILE A 810 -30.04 -32.65 -0.87
C ILE A 810 -29.81 -32.76 0.64
N CYS A 811 -30.25 -33.85 1.23
CA CYS A 811 -29.94 -34.22 2.61
C CYS A 811 -29.73 -35.73 2.72
N ALA A 812 -28.89 -36.12 3.67
CA ALA A 812 -28.69 -37.51 4.08
C ALA A 812 -29.03 -37.62 5.57
N TYR A 813 -29.80 -38.63 5.97
CA TYR A 813 -30.19 -38.82 7.36
C TYR A 813 -30.39 -40.30 7.69
N GLY A 814 -30.08 -40.68 8.93
CA GLY A 814 -30.29 -42.02 9.45
C GLY A 814 -31.70 -42.24 10.00
N THR A 815 -32.13 -43.50 10.10
CA THR A 815 -33.31 -43.84 10.90
C THR A 815 -32.97 -43.77 12.39
N PHE A 816 -33.65 -42.91 13.17
CA PHE A 816 -33.45 -42.86 14.62
C PHE A 816 -33.98 -44.14 15.28
N VAL A 817 -33.10 -44.88 15.94
CA VAL A 817 -33.45 -46.10 16.69
C VAL A 817 -32.92 -45.94 18.11
N CYS A 818 -33.79 -46.11 19.11
CA CYS A 818 -33.39 -46.15 20.51
C CYS A 818 -32.36 -47.27 20.73
N SER A 819 -31.13 -46.93 21.14
CA SER A 819 -30.13 -47.88 21.61
C SER A 819 -30.03 -47.91 23.14
N THR A 820 -30.31 -46.78 23.80
CA THR A 820 -30.18 -46.62 25.25
C THR A 820 -31.45 -46.03 25.85
N ASP A 821 -32.08 -46.76 26.77
CA ASP A 821 -33.27 -46.29 27.49
C ASP A 821 -32.90 -45.40 28.67
N LEU A 822 -33.56 -44.25 28.77
CA LEU A 822 -33.37 -43.25 29.81
C LEU A 822 -34.65 -43.03 30.62
N THR A 823 -34.48 -42.51 31.83
CA THR A 823 -35.59 -42.05 32.66
C THR A 823 -35.29 -40.66 33.22
N LEU A 824 -36.17 -39.71 32.91
CA LEU A 824 -36.23 -38.40 33.54
C LEU A 824 -37.15 -38.48 34.77
N GLU A 825 -36.59 -38.29 35.95
CA GLU A 825 -37.35 -38.21 37.20
C GLU A 825 -37.52 -36.76 37.61
N VAL A 826 -38.77 -36.32 37.82
CA VAL A 826 -39.11 -34.95 38.20
C VAL A 826 -39.85 -34.94 39.53
N THR A 827 -39.38 -34.12 40.47
CA THR A 827 -40.07 -33.84 41.74
C THR A 827 -40.62 -32.41 41.71
N MET A 828 -41.94 -32.29 41.85
CA MET A 828 -42.62 -30.99 41.80
C MET A 828 -42.80 -30.42 43.22
N PRO A 829 -42.63 -29.10 43.42
CA PRO A 829 -42.83 -28.47 44.73
C PRO A 829 -44.31 -28.40 45.14
N SER A 830 -45.22 -28.44 44.16
CA SER A 830 -46.67 -28.44 44.33
C SER A 830 -47.34 -29.14 43.14
N LEU A 831 -48.64 -29.42 43.24
CA LEU A 831 -49.41 -30.01 42.14
C LEU A 831 -49.46 -29.01 40.97
N GLY A 832 -49.04 -29.41 39.79
CA GLY A 832 -48.95 -28.52 38.63
C GLY A 832 -48.55 -29.23 37.34
N THR A 833 -48.31 -28.47 36.28
CA THR A 833 -47.85 -29.00 34.98
C THR A 833 -46.38 -29.42 35.07
N LEU A 834 -46.07 -30.65 34.67
CA LEU A 834 -44.71 -31.14 34.55
C LEU A 834 -43.93 -30.33 33.50
N PRO A 835 -42.61 -30.16 33.69
CA PRO A 835 -41.77 -29.58 32.66
C PRO A 835 -41.84 -30.41 31.37
N THR A 836 -41.50 -29.79 30.25
CA THR A 836 -41.23 -30.48 28.99
C THR A 836 -39.73 -30.76 28.85
N PHE A 837 -39.37 -31.66 27.95
CA PHE A 837 -37.98 -31.92 27.59
C PHE A 837 -37.84 -32.02 26.08
N ASP A 838 -36.63 -31.70 25.61
CA ASP A 838 -36.20 -31.88 24.23
C ASP A 838 -34.83 -32.58 24.22
N LEU A 839 -34.67 -33.56 23.33
CA LEU A 839 -33.43 -34.23 23.01
C LEU A 839 -33.01 -33.82 21.60
N PHE A 840 -31.83 -33.22 21.49
CA PHE A 840 -31.31 -32.67 20.24
C PHE A 840 -30.12 -33.48 19.74
N TYR A 841 -30.04 -33.74 18.44
CA TYR A 841 -28.81 -34.23 17.83
C TYR A 841 -27.88 -33.05 17.53
N VAL A 842 -26.70 -33.02 18.12
CA VAL A 842 -25.84 -31.82 18.12
C VAL A 842 -25.34 -31.42 16.73
N PRO A 843 -24.93 -32.34 15.83
CA PRO A 843 -24.42 -31.97 14.51
C PRO A 843 -25.41 -31.17 13.63
N THR A 844 -26.71 -31.44 13.74
CA THR A 844 -27.76 -30.79 12.96
C THR A 844 -28.61 -29.80 13.77
N GLY A 845 -28.56 -29.90 15.10
CA GLY A 845 -29.45 -29.17 16.01
C GLY A 845 -30.90 -29.65 16.00
N GLU A 846 -31.21 -30.76 15.31
CA GLU A 846 -32.58 -31.25 15.20
C GLU A 846 -33.09 -31.84 16.52
N VAL A 847 -34.37 -31.63 16.84
CA VAL A 847 -35.04 -32.30 17.96
C VAL A 847 -35.42 -33.71 17.52
N VAL A 848 -34.75 -34.73 18.05
CA VAL A 848 -35.03 -36.13 17.73
C VAL A 848 -36.14 -36.71 18.63
N GLN A 849 -36.31 -36.16 19.83
CA GLN A 849 -37.37 -36.59 20.75
C GLN A 849 -37.78 -35.42 21.66
N SER A 850 -39.07 -35.32 21.96
CA SER A 850 -39.60 -34.36 22.94
C SER A 850 -40.74 -34.98 23.76
N GLY A 851 -41.03 -34.40 24.92
CA GLY A 851 -42.12 -34.89 25.77
C GLY A 851 -42.35 -34.06 27.04
N GLY A 852 -43.24 -34.53 27.92
CA GLY A 852 -43.62 -33.84 29.17
C GLY A 852 -44.95 -33.06 29.07
N GLY A 853 -45.14 -32.04 29.93
CA GLY A 853 -46.33 -31.17 29.88
C GLY A 853 -47.65 -31.72 30.47
N GLY A 854 -47.63 -32.89 31.12
CA GLY A 854 -48.78 -33.48 31.83
C GLY A 854 -48.99 -32.94 33.25
N VAL A 855 -49.96 -33.46 34.01
CA VAL A 855 -50.15 -33.09 35.44
C VAL A 855 -49.22 -33.92 36.32
N GLY A 856 -48.35 -33.27 37.08
CA GLY A 856 -47.40 -33.88 38.00
C GLY A 856 -47.88 -33.84 39.44
N ASN A 857 -47.64 -34.93 40.18
CA ASN A 857 -47.90 -34.97 41.62
C ASN A 857 -46.84 -34.17 42.39
N ALA A 858 -47.26 -33.50 43.46
CA ALA A 858 -46.37 -32.78 44.37
C ALA A 858 -45.47 -33.75 45.18
N ALA A 859 -44.33 -33.24 45.65
CA ALA A 859 -43.45 -33.95 46.59
C ALA A 859 -44.25 -34.55 47.76
N PRO A 860 -43.98 -35.80 48.19
CA PRO A 860 -42.78 -36.60 47.88
C PRO A 860 -42.89 -37.49 46.63
N ALA A 861 -43.90 -37.32 45.77
CA ALA A 861 -44.07 -38.15 44.58
C ALA A 861 -43.02 -37.82 43.50
N ILE A 862 -42.39 -38.87 42.94
CA ILE A 862 -41.48 -38.78 41.79
C ILE A 862 -42.30 -39.05 40.52
N ASN A 863 -42.23 -38.14 39.57
CA ASN A 863 -42.85 -38.29 38.25
C ASN A 863 -41.77 -38.79 37.28
N ALA A 864 -41.85 -40.04 36.84
CA ALA A 864 -40.90 -40.64 35.90
C ALA A 864 -41.42 -40.52 34.46
N ILE A 865 -40.57 -40.01 33.57
CA ILE A 865 -40.83 -39.84 32.15
C ILE A 865 -39.78 -40.67 31.39
N SER A 866 -40.23 -41.60 30.54
CA SER A 866 -39.36 -42.44 29.73
C SER A 866 -38.98 -41.72 28.43
N LEU A 867 -37.71 -41.83 28.06
CA LEU A 867 -37.13 -41.37 26.80
C LEU A 867 -35.95 -42.30 26.43
N CYS A 868 -35.36 -42.12 25.26
CA CYS A 868 -34.21 -42.94 24.85
C CYS A 868 -33.23 -42.09 24.03
N THR A 869 -32.02 -42.60 23.83
CA THR A 869 -31.04 -42.03 22.91
C THR A 869 -30.54 -43.12 21.96
N ALA A 870 -29.97 -42.71 20.82
CA ALA A 870 -29.10 -43.55 20.03
C ALA A 870 -27.63 -43.34 20.47
N ASP A 871 -26.70 -44.06 19.86
CA ASP A 871 -25.28 -43.80 20.04
C ASP A 871 -24.92 -42.50 19.29
N GLY A 872 -24.21 -41.58 19.96
CA GLY A 872 -23.69 -40.37 19.33
C GLY A 872 -23.95 -39.07 20.10
N PRO A 873 -23.60 -37.93 19.50
CA PRO A 873 -23.58 -36.64 20.18
C PRO A 873 -25.00 -36.04 20.33
N PHE A 874 -25.67 -36.35 21.44
CA PHE A 874 -26.98 -35.78 21.78
C PHE A 874 -26.88 -34.77 22.94
N ALA A 875 -27.75 -33.77 22.96
CA ALA A 875 -27.90 -32.83 24.08
C ALA A 875 -29.33 -32.86 24.61
N PHE A 876 -29.50 -32.64 25.91
CA PHE A 876 -30.80 -32.76 26.59
C PHE A 876 -31.17 -31.45 27.29
N ALA A 877 -32.39 -30.96 27.07
CA ALA A 877 -32.92 -29.76 27.72
C ALA A 877 -34.23 -30.05 28.46
N VAL A 878 -34.44 -29.39 29.61
CA VAL A 878 -35.68 -29.40 30.37
C VAL A 878 -36.25 -28.00 30.42
N ASN A 879 -37.48 -27.84 29.93
CA ASN A 879 -38.14 -26.56 29.75
C ASN A 879 -39.33 -26.43 30.73
N GLY A 880 -39.49 -25.24 31.34
CA GLY A 880 -40.66 -24.94 32.18
C GLY A 880 -40.64 -25.50 33.61
N MET A 881 -39.47 -25.69 34.21
CA MET A 881 -39.34 -26.17 35.60
C MET A 881 -39.82 -25.13 36.63
N PRO A 882 -40.73 -25.46 37.57
CA PRO A 882 -41.20 -24.52 38.60
C PRO A 882 -40.15 -24.29 39.70
N ALA A 883 -40.20 -23.11 40.32
CA ALA A 883 -39.31 -22.75 41.43
C ALA A 883 -39.43 -23.74 42.60
N GLY A 884 -38.31 -24.35 42.99
CA GLY A 884 -38.24 -25.38 44.04
C GLY A 884 -38.52 -26.81 43.55
N GLY A 885 -38.72 -27.04 42.26
CA GLY A 885 -38.72 -28.37 41.67
C GLY A 885 -37.30 -28.89 41.40
N THR A 886 -37.16 -30.22 41.37
CA THR A 886 -35.89 -30.92 41.08
C THR A 886 -36.06 -31.97 40.00
N TYR A 887 -35.01 -32.27 39.23
CA TYR A 887 -35.04 -33.33 38.23
C TYR A 887 -33.73 -34.10 38.14
N LYS A 888 -33.80 -35.34 37.65
CA LYS A 888 -32.65 -36.21 37.45
C LYS A 888 -32.84 -37.05 36.18
N LEU A 889 -31.86 -37.05 35.29
CA LEU A 889 -31.78 -37.97 34.16
C LEU A 889 -30.88 -39.16 34.54
N ARG A 890 -31.34 -40.38 34.26
CA ARG A 890 -30.60 -41.61 34.55
C ARG A 890 -30.83 -42.67 33.49
N LEU A 891 -29.97 -43.69 33.47
CA LEU A 891 -30.23 -44.92 32.73
C LEU A 891 -31.48 -45.62 33.29
N ALA A 892 -32.31 -46.17 32.42
CA ALA A 892 -33.54 -46.84 32.82
C ALA A 892 -33.27 -48.15 33.58
N ASP A 893 -32.27 -48.90 33.13
CA ASP A 893 -31.84 -50.22 33.63
C ASP A 893 -30.84 -50.16 34.81
N ALA A 894 -30.13 -49.04 34.95
CA ALA A 894 -29.21 -48.77 36.05
C ALA A 894 -29.65 -47.54 36.87
N PRO A 895 -30.61 -47.68 37.81
CA PRO A 895 -31.24 -46.54 38.49
C PRO A 895 -30.30 -45.72 39.39
N PHE A 896 -29.13 -46.26 39.71
CA PHE A 896 -28.07 -45.59 40.45
C PHE A 896 -27.08 -44.82 39.53
N THR A 897 -27.14 -45.06 38.21
CA THR A 897 -26.34 -44.36 37.21
C THR A 897 -27.05 -43.09 36.77
N ARG A 898 -26.70 -41.98 37.40
CA ARG A 898 -27.23 -40.64 37.10
C ARG A 898 -26.37 -39.99 36.02
N LEU A 899 -27.02 -39.43 35.01
CA LEU A 899 -26.39 -38.69 33.92
C LEU A 899 -26.48 -37.18 34.18
N ILE A 900 -27.63 -36.72 34.70
CA ILE A 900 -27.89 -35.33 35.10
C ILE A 900 -28.60 -35.38 36.45
N ASP A 901 -28.19 -34.58 37.43
CA ASP A 901 -28.71 -34.65 38.81
C ASP A 901 -28.96 -33.26 39.42
N ASN A 902 -30.09 -32.65 39.09
CA ASN A 902 -30.53 -31.34 39.59
C ASN A 902 -31.45 -31.50 40.81
N ILE A 903 -30.87 -31.82 41.97
CA ILE A 903 -31.60 -32.19 43.21
C ILE A 903 -31.61 -31.13 44.31
N ASP A 904 -30.89 -30.01 44.16
CA ASP A 904 -30.84 -28.94 45.16
C ASP A 904 -31.90 -27.86 44.86
N ALA A 905 -33.00 -27.89 45.63
CA ALA A 905 -34.10 -26.94 45.54
C ALA A 905 -33.72 -25.55 46.10
N VAL A 906 -32.80 -24.84 45.45
CA VAL A 906 -32.44 -23.47 45.85
C VAL A 906 -33.47 -22.48 45.29
N ALA A 907 -33.99 -21.61 46.16
CA ALA A 907 -34.95 -20.56 45.78
C ALA A 907 -34.25 -19.51 44.89
N GLY A 908 -34.68 -19.40 43.63
CA GLY A 908 -34.19 -18.35 42.71
C GLY A 908 -33.88 -18.80 41.28
N PHE A 909 -33.96 -20.09 40.96
CA PHE A 909 -33.79 -20.55 39.59
C PHE A 909 -35.00 -20.20 38.73
N SER A 910 -34.90 -19.11 37.96
CA SER A 910 -35.81 -18.84 36.86
C SER A 910 -35.46 -19.78 35.71
N ALA A 911 -36.39 -20.67 35.34
CA ALA A 911 -36.46 -21.39 34.06
C ALA A 911 -35.17 -21.31 33.23
N VAL A 912 -34.13 -22.04 33.62
CA VAL A 912 -32.88 -21.91 32.89
C VAL A 912 -33.01 -22.76 31.64
N ASN A 913 -33.21 -22.09 30.52
CA ASN A 913 -32.81 -22.56 29.20
C ASN A 913 -31.25 -22.73 29.12
N ASP A 914 -30.57 -23.15 30.19
CA ASP A 914 -29.08 -23.16 30.30
C ASP A 914 -28.41 -24.35 29.63
N VAL A 915 -29.02 -24.87 28.57
CA VAL A 915 -28.27 -25.71 27.62
C VAL A 915 -28.01 -24.95 26.32
N LEU A 916 -28.52 -23.73 26.14
CA LEU A 916 -28.33 -22.98 24.88
C LEU A 916 -28.11 -21.48 25.12
N SER A 917 -26.92 -21.11 25.59
CA SER A 917 -26.33 -19.80 25.30
C SER A 917 -24.91 -20.03 24.75
N PRO A 918 -24.63 -19.68 23.48
CA PRO A 918 -23.36 -19.95 22.79
C PRO A 918 -22.17 -19.10 23.31
N ALA A 919 -22.24 -18.56 24.52
CA ALA A 919 -21.29 -17.57 25.00
C ALA A 919 -19.93 -18.16 25.46
N SER A 920 -19.73 -19.48 25.57
CA SER A 920 -18.39 -20.08 25.78
C SER A 920 -18.31 -21.63 25.74
N ASN A 921 -18.57 -22.30 24.60
CA ASN A 921 -18.16 -23.70 24.23
C ASN A 921 -19.25 -24.69 23.70
N GLY A 922 -20.44 -24.23 23.30
CA GLY A 922 -21.47 -25.10 22.65
C GLY A 922 -22.36 -25.90 23.63
N PRO A 923 -23.38 -26.64 23.12
CA PRO A 923 -24.30 -27.40 23.97
C PRO A 923 -23.60 -28.59 24.64
N VAL A 924 -23.89 -28.84 25.91
CA VAL A 924 -23.34 -29.98 26.65
C VAL A 924 -24.00 -31.28 26.17
N GLN A 925 -23.22 -32.17 25.57
CA GLN A 925 -23.67 -33.50 25.16
C GLN A 925 -23.84 -34.44 26.36
N ILE A 926 -24.79 -35.37 26.28
CA ILE A 926 -24.94 -36.45 27.24
C ILE A 926 -23.92 -37.55 26.92
N PRO A 927 -23.14 -38.04 27.90
CA PRO A 927 -22.08 -39.00 27.66
C PRO A 927 -22.65 -40.42 27.52
N ILE A 928 -23.21 -40.73 26.34
CA ILE A 928 -23.84 -42.02 26.03
C ILE A 928 -23.34 -42.50 24.67
N GLY A 929 -22.63 -43.62 24.69
CA GLY A 929 -22.13 -44.27 23.48
C GLY A 929 -21.27 -45.48 23.82
N PRO A 930 -20.83 -46.23 22.80
CA PRO A 930 -20.03 -47.44 22.98
C PRO A 930 -18.66 -47.17 23.63
N THR A 931 -18.15 -45.94 23.55
CA THR A 931 -16.84 -45.48 24.06
C THR A 931 -16.93 -44.37 25.12
N GLU A 932 -18.15 -43.97 25.53
CA GLU A 932 -18.36 -42.67 26.21
C GLU A 932 -18.71 -42.74 27.71
N LEU A 933 -18.68 -43.93 28.31
CA LEU A 933 -19.03 -44.10 29.74
C LEU A 933 -17.80 -44.55 30.56
N LEU A 934 -16.80 -43.68 30.63
CA LEU A 934 -15.52 -43.96 31.28
C LEU A 934 -15.53 -43.82 32.81
N TYR A 935 -16.43 -43.01 33.35
CA TYR A 935 -16.62 -42.90 34.80
C TYR A 935 -18.04 -42.46 35.15
N THR A 936 -18.83 -43.39 35.68
CA THR A 936 -19.97 -43.03 36.52
C THR A 936 -19.40 -42.70 37.89
N SER A 937 -19.62 -41.50 38.42
CA SER A 937 -20.14 -41.33 39.79
C SER A 937 -19.77 -39.98 40.41
N CYS A 938 -20.84 -39.37 40.94
CA CYS A 938 -20.89 -38.47 42.08
C CYS A 938 -20.66 -36.97 41.86
N ASP A 939 -21.64 -36.25 42.40
CA ASP A 939 -21.80 -34.81 42.61
C ASP A 939 -20.49 -34.04 42.92
N LYS A 940 -20.49 -32.74 42.63
CA LYS A 940 -19.41 -31.76 42.88
C LYS A 940 -18.79 -31.88 44.29
N TYR A 941 -19.55 -32.35 45.28
CA TYR A 941 -19.09 -32.62 46.64
C TYR A 941 -17.92 -33.61 46.75
N PHE A 942 -17.71 -34.47 45.75
CA PHE A 942 -16.63 -35.46 45.75
C PHE A 942 -15.38 -34.97 45.02
N TRP A 943 -15.44 -33.84 44.32
CA TRP A 943 -14.30 -33.28 43.59
C TRP A 943 -13.55 -32.32 44.50
N LYS A 944 -12.32 -32.68 44.90
CA LYS A 944 -11.48 -31.81 45.71
C LYS A 944 -10.40 -31.16 44.85
N LYS A 945 -10.20 -29.86 45.04
CA LYS A 945 -9.10 -29.10 44.45
C LYS A 945 -7.76 -29.82 44.71
N GLY A 946 -7.02 -30.07 43.64
CA GLY A 946 -5.70 -30.70 43.67
C GLY A 946 -5.72 -32.23 43.68
N GLU A 947 -6.88 -32.88 43.79
CA GLU A 947 -7.02 -34.34 43.60
C GLU A 947 -7.13 -34.68 42.10
N PHE A 948 -6.69 -35.89 41.74
CA PHE A 948 -6.73 -36.40 40.36
C PHE A 948 -7.95 -37.28 40.16
N ILE A 949 -8.62 -37.09 39.02
CA ILE A 949 -9.60 -38.03 38.49
C ILE A 949 -8.84 -39.00 37.57
N VAL A 950 -9.01 -40.29 37.82
CA VAL A 950 -8.43 -41.38 37.03
C VAL A 950 -9.58 -42.09 36.35
N VAL A 951 -9.58 -42.10 35.02
CA VAL A 951 -10.52 -42.90 34.24
C VAL A 951 -9.91 -44.27 33.93
N ASN A 952 -10.75 -45.30 33.82
CA ASN A 952 -10.31 -46.58 33.26
C ASN A 952 -9.85 -46.38 31.81
N GLU A 953 -9.10 -47.32 31.25
CA GLU A 953 -8.71 -47.23 29.84
C GLU A 953 -9.92 -47.58 28.95
N ASP A 954 -10.21 -46.72 27.97
CA ASP A 954 -10.99 -47.11 26.79
C ASP A 954 -10.01 -47.74 25.80
N PRO A 955 -10.16 -49.03 25.44
CA PRO A 955 -9.22 -49.73 24.58
C PRO A 955 -9.12 -49.15 23.17
N ASP A 956 -10.21 -48.59 22.63
CA ASP A 956 -10.28 -48.07 21.27
C ASP A 956 -9.58 -46.71 21.18
N VAL A 957 -9.82 -45.83 22.15
CA VAL A 957 -9.08 -44.56 22.30
C VAL A 957 -7.61 -44.84 22.65
N ALA A 958 -7.34 -45.76 23.57
CA ALA A 958 -5.98 -46.09 24.00
C ALA A 958 -5.16 -46.80 22.92
N ALA A 959 -5.79 -47.40 21.89
CA ALA A 959 -5.12 -48.06 20.78
C ALA A 959 -4.50 -47.07 19.77
N GLU A 960 -5.00 -45.82 19.70
CA GLU A 960 -4.45 -44.75 18.86
C GLU A 960 -3.14 -44.16 19.41
N TRP A 961 -2.79 -44.49 20.65
CA TRP A 961 -1.53 -44.09 21.28
C TRP A 961 -0.34 -44.86 20.70
N VAL A 962 0.69 -44.12 20.27
CA VAL A 962 1.92 -44.70 19.67
C VAL A 962 2.97 -44.99 20.77
N PRO A 963 3.32 -46.26 21.06
CA PRO A 963 4.27 -46.55 22.13
C PRO A 963 5.68 -46.03 21.83
N GLY A 964 6.23 -45.20 22.74
CA GLY A 964 7.61 -44.69 22.64
C GLY A 964 7.82 -43.56 21.63
N GLY A 965 6.78 -43.10 20.94
CA GLY A 965 6.80 -41.84 20.21
C GLY A 965 6.79 -40.70 21.22
N GLY A 966 7.83 -39.87 21.27
CA GLY A 966 7.77 -38.60 22.00
C GLY A 966 6.60 -37.73 21.50
N THR A 967 6.47 -36.51 22.00
CA THR A 967 5.41 -35.55 21.62
C THR A 967 5.22 -35.36 20.10
N ALA A 968 6.24 -35.64 19.27
CA ALA A 968 6.20 -35.53 17.81
C ALA A 968 5.61 -36.75 17.07
N GLY A 969 5.39 -37.89 17.74
CA GLY A 969 4.88 -39.13 17.14
C GLY A 969 3.42 -39.46 17.49
N GLN A 970 2.76 -38.60 18.28
CA GLN A 970 1.36 -38.76 18.68
C GLN A 970 0.49 -37.81 17.88
N ASP A 971 -0.69 -38.26 17.44
CA ASP A 971 -1.66 -37.37 16.79
C ASP A 971 -2.18 -36.34 17.82
N PRO A 972 -1.98 -35.02 17.58
CA PRO A 972 -2.37 -33.98 18.52
C PRO A 972 -3.89 -33.80 18.64
N THR A 973 -4.70 -34.51 17.86
CA THR A 973 -6.17 -34.44 17.87
C THR A 973 -6.82 -35.58 18.66
N THR A 974 -6.05 -36.60 19.06
CA THR A 974 -6.54 -37.79 19.78
C THR A 974 -6.32 -37.69 21.30
N GLY A 975 -7.28 -38.21 22.09
CA GLY A 975 -7.24 -38.12 23.56
C GLY A 975 -8.56 -38.45 24.25
N TYR A 976 -8.64 -38.15 25.54
CA TYR A 976 -9.80 -38.40 26.39
C TYR A 976 -10.57 -37.11 26.68
N ASP A 977 -11.89 -37.12 26.54
CA ASP A 977 -12.76 -36.02 26.96
C ASP A 977 -13.28 -36.23 28.38
N PHE A 978 -13.10 -35.21 29.21
CA PHE A 978 -13.62 -35.16 30.58
C PHE A 978 -14.83 -34.23 30.64
N TRP A 979 -15.97 -34.79 31.01
CA TRP A 979 -17.24 -34.09 31.08
C TRP A 979 -17.52 -33.64 32.52
N PHE A 980 -17.57 -32.32 32.74
CA PHE A 980 -17.90 -31.74 34.04
C PHE A 980 -19.27 -31.08 33.95
N TYR A 981 -20.21 -31.66 34.67
CA TYR A 981 -21.60 -31.22 34.65
C TYR A 981 -21.98 -30.60 36.01
N ASP A 982 -22.35 -29.32 35.99
CA ASP A 982 -23.00 -28.62 37.11
C ASP A 982 -24.45 -28.30 36.72
N PRO A 983 -25.43 -29.14 37.13
CA PRO A 983 -26.85 -28.93 36.83
C PRO A 983 -27.43 -27.68 37.48
N ASN A 984 -26.70 -27.08 38.44
CA ASN A 984 -27.17 -25.98 39.27
C ASN A 984 -26.61 -24.62 38.80
N GLY A 985 -26.19 -24.50 37.53
CA GLY A 985 -26.01 -23.21 36.86
C GLY A 985 -24.75 -22.41 37.21
N GLY A 986 -23.72 -23.05 37.77
CA GLY A 986 -22.43 -22.41 38.03
C GLY A 986 -21.46 -22.45 36.84
N TYR A 987 -21.14 -23.66 36.35
CA TYR A 987 -20.19 -23.90 35.27
C TYR A 987 -20.28 -25.38 34.81
N SER A 988 -20.76 -25.65 33.59
CA SER A 988 -20.65 -26.97 32.93
C SER A 988 -19.71 -26.86 31.73
N PHE A 989 -18.75 -27.77 31.61
CA PHE A 989 -17.73 -27.70 30.55
C PHE A 989 -17.14 -29.07 30.24
N ILE A 990 -16.59 -29.19 29.03
CA ILE A 990 -15.82 -30.34 28.58
C ILE A 990 -14.36 -29.96 28.61
N ARG A 991 -13.49 -30.87 29.04
CA ARG A 991 -12.05 -30.70 28.94
C ARG A 991 -11.42 -31.89 28.24
N GLN A 992 -10.92 -31.64 27.03
CA GLN A 992 -10.14 -32.62 26.28
C GLN A 992 -8.72 -32.75 26.85
N ARG A 993 -8.28 -33.98 27.05
CA ARG A 993 -6.93 -34.36 27.44
C ARG A 993 -6.28 -35.17 26.33
N ARG A 994 -5.43 -34.52 25.55
CA ARG A 994 -4.69 -35.13 24.44
C ARG A 994 -3.61 -36.07 24.95
N HIS A 995 -3.33 -37.13 24.20
CA HIS A 995 -2.27 -38.10 24.51
C HIS A 995 -0.87 -37.49 24.60
N ASN A 996 -0.62 -36.36 23.92
CA ASN A 996 0.67 -35.69 23.90
C ASN A 996 0.89 -34.69 25.05
N VAL A 997 -0.08 -34.51 25.96
CA VAL A 997 0.06 -33.63 27.13
C VAL A 997 -0.12 -34.46 28.41
N SER A 998 0.97 -34.84 29.06
CA SER A 998 0.96 -35.53 30.36
C SER A 998 1.46 -34.63 31.48
N ASP A 999 0.81 -34.69 32.65
CA ASP A 999 1.13 -34.04 33.92
C ASP A 999 1.94 -34.95 34.88
N GLY A 1000 2.54 -36.02 34.35
CA GLY A 1000 3.77 -36.56 34.94
C GLY A 1000 3.65 -37.59 36.06
N PHE A 1001 2.58 -38.39 36.13
CA PHE A 1001 2.52 -39.55 37.05
C PHE A 1001 2.14 -40.85 36.35
N GLY A 1002 3.13 -41.65 35.99
CA GLY A 1002 2.95 -43.07 35.68
C GLY A 1002 2.94 -43.86 36.98
N ASN A 1003 1.81 -44.46 37.34
CA ASN A 1003 1.80 -45.45 38.41
C ASN A 1003 2.22 -46.80 37.83
N VAL A 1004 3.11 -47.49 38.53
CA VAL A 1004 3.69 -48.76 38.08
C VAL A 1004 2.60 -49.84 38.15
N GLY A 1005 1.97 -50.16 37.01
CA GLY A 1005 1.11 -51.36 36.88
C GLY A 1005 -0.24 -51.21 36.21
N SER A 1006 -0.68 -50.01 35.80
CA SER A 1006 -1.87 -49.85 34.93
C SER A 1006 -1.43 -49.58 33.50
N PRO A 1007 -1.89 -50.33 32.47
CA PRO A 1007 -1.32 -50.23 31.14
C PRO A 1007 -1.54 -48.85 30.49
N ARG A 1008 -2.71 -48.20 30.62
CA ARG A 1008 -3.01 -46.93 29.91
C ARG A 1008 -4.09 -46.04 30.59
N THR A 1009 -3.85 -45.52 31.80
CA THR A 1009 -4.80 -44.59 32.45
C THR A 1009 -4.50 -43.12 32.15
N CYS A 1010 -5.53 -42.35 31.79
CA CYS A 1010 -5.44 -40.90 31.66
C CYS A 1010 -5.82 -40.23 32.99
N HIS A 1011 -5.00 -39.28 33.44
CA HIS A 1011 -5.21 -38.54 34.69
C HIS A 1011 -5.56 -37.08 34.37
N MET A 1012 -6.50 -36.52 35.14
CA MET A 1012 -6.80 -35.09 35.12
C MET A 1012 -6.82 -34.55 36.54
N GLN A 1013 -5.96 -33.57 36.84
CA GLN A 1013 -5.99 -32.85 38.10
C GLN A 1013 -7.09 -31.78 38.11
N VAL A 1014 -7.91 -31.76 39.16
CA VAL A 1014 -8.94 -30.72 39.34
C VAL A 1014 -8.27 -29.47 39.92
N ASN A 1015 -8.02 -28.46 39.08
CA ASN A 1015 -7.47 -27.16 39.51
C ASN A 1015 -8.60 -26.13 39.61
N ASN A 1016 -8.67 -25.37 40.71
CA ASN A 1016 -9.67 -24.30 40.90
C ASN A 1016 -9.54 -23.21 39.83
#